data_AF-A0AAN6F233-F1
#
_entry.id   AF-A0AAN6F233-F1
#
_cell.length_a   1.000
_cell.length_b   1.000
_cell.length_c   1.000
_cell.angle_alpha   90.00
_cell.angle_beta   90.00
_cell.angle_gamma   90.00
#
_symmetry.space_group_name_H-M   'P 1'
#
loop_
_entity.id
_entity.type
_entity.pdbx_description
1 polymer ?
#
loop_
_entity_poly.entity_id
_entity_poly.type
_entity_poly.pdbx_seq_one_letter_code
_entity_poly.pdbx_strand_id
1 'polypeptide(L)'
;MQTKWSVLLTMSQAFLAGALPAPRITGQSDSPDSECQGQGHSSTFQDESLTSRSLAVGAHGAFFTDGPPWSTSFPDGNPFSNTLATWRWVPRSTTSSTEAPTSSVSSDTAVYTSQTSDSSTYESTITFVDPHLSFQTVTVTSIVSSQNPTVTSASQSSPDTSGTLITSLETGGNPPVQPFPTSVPTVSSATLQPLDSTVPFGNATATGPKSTVTETITLPLTTFQTVVVTHTVTTVPVQTTAVITAVTVVNTTVTSNGTVAITSSAGTTVLTTTGGALVETTLSASSTLTGTVATTITTGGSLTDLPTATSTCLLSLGCYGQDIFQPIALGQPPSDIEQRSGHPVPRLGISNSTGPLETNKFYQNFVLGTQGNPSFVMPYSLTWSKGTGNARSWGMAISHVEESQKVFGAANTAIPGSPNSYYINPLGIQSIILSATEFGSSTILTTDSLEAFSANVQLQPSAGSSSTLTLPVVQGMGFVTGEYYNLQPALQSSVFFRNVAAAGQPKQGVYKYKVTLEDGKVWLIYAIPSHGISPNFQLVSSTLLQGISNWYGVIQTAKLPDASQESIYDRAAGAYPTAGHIGGYAHGSKAQYSLSWSKGGSFAGNATLLMFALPHHVDSFDNITQAAVTKLQLSTTTNGNATAVVADYWVLEEDELPTTLDFAPWRPASSTQSLVAMSSAAIAAIQSVAATEASQNMSAQTNLNSMYYSGKALSKFATLVYTMHDLTGQQDLAKSALLELEACFEVFAQNQQQYPLIYDTDWKGLVSSASYVTGDSGVDFGNSYYNDHHFHYGYFLHAAAVIGYLDPTWLTNNKDYVNALARDVSNPSSLDQYFPVFRSFDWYHGHSWAKGLFESGDGKDEESSSEDAMFAYGLKMWGKTIGDASMEARGNLMLSVLARSLQSYFLMTSDNTNQPEEFIGNKVTGILFENKADHVTYFGTDLSYVQGIHMIPIMPFSTLTRTEKFVTEEWSTYFADGAVRQASDITGGWKGMICLCRDKFERY
;
A
#
# COMPACT_ATOMS: atom_id res chain seq x y z
N MET A 1 -19.55 38.75 37.82
CA MET A 1 -19.37 38.90 39.28
C MET A 1 -18.43 37.80 39.75
N GLN A 2 -17.59 38.05 40.75
CA GLN A 2 -16.65 37.05 41.29
C GLN A 2 -17.29 36.20 42.39
N THR A 3 -16.54 35.19 42.86
CA THR A 3 -16.66 34.49 44.16
C THR A 3 -17.99 33.80 44.48
N LYS A 4 -17.98 32.47 44.31
CA LYS A 4 -18.17 31.49 45.40
C LYS A 4 -17.55 30.15 44.98
N TRP A 5 -17.51 29.17 45.91
CA TRP A 5 -16.82 27.87 45.80
C TRP A 5 -15.29 27.93 45.91
N SER A 6 -14.85 28.01 47.16
CA SER A 6 -13.54 27.55 47.63
C SER A 6 -13.72 27.06 49.07
N VAL A 7 -12.82 26.19 49.54
CA VAL A 7 -12.81 25.57 50.90
C VAL A 7 -13.86 24.48 51.16
N LEU A 8 -13.59 23.29 50.63
CA LEU A 8 -13.66 21.99 51.35
C LEU A 8 -12.92 20.94 50.50
N LEU A 9 -11.58 20.93 50.56
CA LEU A 9 -10.75 20.04 51.39
C LEU A 9 -10.53 18.63 50.81
N THR A 10 -9.46 18.51 50.02
CA THR A 10 -8.35 17.54 50.24
C THR A 10 -8.70 16.12 50.73
N MET A 11 -9.04 15.19 49.82
CA MET A 11 -8.66 13.77 49.99
C MET A 11 -8.63 12.93 48.68
N SER A 12 -8.07 13.46 47.59
CA SER A 12 -7.99 12.75 46.28
C SER A 12 -6.61 12.82 45.59
N GLN A 13 -5.52 12.80 46.36
CA GLN A 13 -4.13 12.72 45.84
C GLN A 13 -3.28 11.72 46.63
N ALA A 14 -3.76 10.47 46.75
CA ALA A 14 -3.02 9.38 47.41
C ALA A 14 -3.52 7.97 47.02
N PHE A 15 -3.80 7.69 45.74
CA PHE A 15 -4.11 6.33 45.27
C PHE A 15 -3.51 6.04 43.89
N LEU A 16 -2.22 5.69 43.89
CA LEU A 16 -1.52 5.08 42.77
C LEU A 16 -0.53 4.02 43.30
N ALA A 17 -1.05 3.12 44.14
CA ALA A 17 -0.36 1.96 44.67
C ALA A 17 -1.38 0.85 44.96
N GLY A 18 -1.07 -0.40 44.57
CA GLY A 18 -1.83 -1.59 44.94
C GLY A 18 -2.85 -2.08 43.92
N ALA A 19 -2.40 -2.95 43.01
CA ALA A 19 -3.26 -3.84 42.21
C ALA A 19 -2.69 -5.27 42.15
N LEU A 20 -2.21 -5.78 43.30
CA LEU A 20 -1.80 -7.17 43.48
C LEU A 20 -2.42 -7.75 44.77
N PRO A 21 -3.09 -8.90 44.74
CA PRO A 21 -3.60 -9.56 45.93
C PRO A 21 -2.50 -10.42 46.60
N ALA A 22 -2.33 -10.25 47.92
CA ALA A 22 -1.52 -11.17 48.72
C ALA A 22 -2.38 -12.36 49.21
N PRO A 23 -1.89 -13.61 49.15
CA PRO A 23 -2.69 -14.79 49.47
C PRO A 23 -2.83 -15.07 50.97
N ARG A 24 -3.94 -15.70 51.36
CA ARG A 24 -4.06 -16.51 52.59
C ARG A 24 -4.68 -17.86 52.23
N ILE A 25 -4.04 -18.95 52.65
CA ILE A 25 -4.60 -20.32 52.58
C ILE A 25 -4.52 -20.94 53.98
N THR A 26 -5.68 -21.05 54.63
CA THR A 26 -6.08 -21.94 55.75
C THR A 26 -7.49 -21.47 56.17
N GLY A 27 -8.53 -22.30 56.35
CA GLY A 27 -8.67 -23.75 56.19
C GLY A 27 -10.15 -24.10 55.99
N GLN A 28 -10.55 -25.36 56.20
CA GLN A 28 -11.93 -25.82 55.95
C GLN A 28 -12.93 -25.54 57.10
N SER A 29 -14.20 -25.74 56.73
CA SER A 29 -15.36 -26.17 57.54
C SER A 29 -16.13 -25.17 58.43
N ASP A 30 -17.44 -25.23 58.20
CA ASP A 30 -18.58 -25.09 59.10
C ASP A 30 -19.04 -23.72 59.61
N SER A 31 -20.36 -23.53 59.43
CA SER A 31 -21.25 -22.55 60.06
C SER A 31 -22.25 -23.33 60.94
N PRO A 32 -23.09 -22.69 61.76
CA PRO A 32 -23.14 -21.26 62.14
C PRO A 32 -22.96 -21.06 63.67
N ASP A 33 -23.02 -19.82 64.16
CA ASP A 33 -24.10 -19.45 65.10
C ASP A 33 -24.17 -17.93 65.39
N SER A 34 -25.16 -17.53 66.19
CA SER A 34 -25.63 -16.16 66.42
C SER A 34 -25.12 -15.50 67.72
N GLU A 35 -25.57 -14.25 67.95
CA GLU A 35 -25.54 -13.51 69.23
C GLU A 35 -24.17 -12.97 69.71
N CYS A 36 -24.09 -11.95 70.58
CA CYS A 36 -24.91 -10.73 70.78
C CYS A 36 -24.14 -9.74 71.71
N GLN A 37 -24.51 -8.45 71.68
CA GLN A 37 -24.05 -7.37 72.60
C GLN A 37 -22.55 -6.96 72.52
N GLY A 38 -22.16 -5.75 72.93
CA GLY A 38 -22.98 -4.55 73.21
C GLY A 38 -22.30 -3.47 74.09
N GLN A 39 -23.02 -2.35 74.24
CA GLN A 39 -22.78 -1.19 75.14
C GLN A 39 -21.64 -0.21 74.79
N GLY A 40 -21.91 1.10 74.93
CA GLY A 40 -20.94 2.18 74.65
C GLY A 40 -21.51 3.61 74.48
N HIS A 41 -22.53 4.03 75.25
CA HIS A 41 -22.94 5.46 75.33
C HIS A 41 -21.85 6.29 76.07
N SER A 42 -21.76 7.63 76.00
CA SER A 42 -22.66 8.72 75.57
C SER A 42 -21.83 9.91 74.99
N SER A 43 -22.28 11.17 74.73
CA SER A 43 -23.55 11.93 74.82
C SER A 43 -23.38 13.31 74.13
N THR A 44 -24.45 13.82 73.48
CA THR A 44 -24.84 15.27 73.32
C THR A 44 -23.86 16.26 72.64
N PHE A 45 -24.27 17.20 71.77
CA PHE A 45 -25.47 18.06 71.79
C PHE A 45 -26.11 18.30 70.39
N GLN A 46 -27.45 18.32 70.36
CA GLN A 46 -28.41 19.33 69.83
C GLN A 46 -28.06 20.21 68.60
N ASP A 47 -28.99 20.61 67.69
CA ASP A 47 -30.42 20.26 67.35
C ASP A 47 -30.79 21.04 66.02
N GLU A 48 -31.99 21.16 65.41
CA GLU A 48 -33.39 20.86 65.79
C GLU A 48 -34.34 20.44 64.62
N SER A 49 -34.87 21.39 63.84
CA SER A 49 -36.10 21.31 63.00
C SER A 49 -35.90 22.00 61.62
N LEU A 50 -36.63 21.74 60.50
CA LEU A 50 -38.08 21.54 60.21
C LEU A 50 -38.89 22.86 60.39
N THR A 51 -39.92 23.27 59.60
CA THR A 51 -40.68 22.62 58.51
C THR A 51 -41.43 23.64 57.61
N SER A 52 -41.58 23.32 56.31
CA SER A 52 -42.73 23.51 55.37
C SER A 52 -43.74 24.70 55.42
N ARG A 53 -44.25 25.03 54.20
CA ARG A 53 -45.57 25.65 53.85
C ARG A 53 -45.80 27.14 54.19
N SER A 54 -46.73 27.89 53.56
CA SER A 54 -47.30 27.99 52.18
C SER A 54 -48.50 28.94 52.22
N LEU A 55 -48.71 29.86 51.26
CA LEU A 55 -50.03 30.37 50.81
C LEU A 55 -49.90 31.43 49.68
N ALA A 56 -51.01 31.75 49.01
CA ALA A 56 -51.10 32.72 47.90
C ALA A 56 -52.45 33.47 47.92
N VAL A 57 -52.51 34.64 47.24
CA VAL A 57 -53.67 35.46 46.77
C VAL A 57 -53.14 36.87 46.40
N GLY A 58 -53.59 37.62 45.38
CA GLY A 58 -54.50 37.29 44.26
C GLY A 58 -55.12 38.53 43.57
N ALA A 59 -55.19 38.52 42.22
CA ALA A 59 -55.94 39.41 41.30
C ALA A 59 -55.57 40.93 41.26
N HIS A 60 -55.76 41.70 40.17
CA HIS A 60 -56.38 41.51 38.82
C HIS A 60 -55.35 41.86 37.70
N GLY A 61 -55.57 41.82 36.36
CA GLY A 61 -56.74 41.60 35.48
C GLY A 61 -57.10 42.87 34.66
N ALA A 62 -57.66 42.83 33.43
CA ALA A 62 -58.05 41.74 32.51
C ALA A 62 -58.46 42.30 31.11
N PHE A 63 -58.69 41.40 30.11
CA PHE A 63 -59.37 41.61 28.78
C PHE A 63 -58.58 42.39 27.69
N PHE A 64 -58.65 42.15 26.37
CA PHE A 64 -59.21 41.10 25.43
C PHE A 64 -58.63 41.37 23.99
N THR A 65 -58.78 40.65 22.86
CA THR A 65 -59.53 39.43 22.40
C THR A 65 -58.86 38.78 21.15
N ASP A 66 -59.21 37.52 20.85
CA ASP A 66 -59.37 36.75 19.58
C ASP A 66 -58.82 37.18 18.17
N GLY A 67 -58.38 36.19 17.36
CA GLY A 67 -58.78 36.07 15.94
C GLY A 67 -57.73 36.14 14.77
N PRO A 68 -57.81 35.27 13.73
CA PRO A 68 -57.04 35.32 12.44
C PRO A 68 -57.96 35.77 11.24
N PRO A 69 -57.70 35.58 9.90
CA PRO A 69 -56.58 34.95 9.16
C PRO A 69 -56.11 35.61 7.80
N TRP A 70 -55.12 34.97 7.13
CA TRP A 70 -54.85 34.85 5.65
C TRP A 70 -54.66 36.08 4.69
N SER A 71 -53.45 36.17 4.11
CA SER A 71 -53.12 36.33 2.66
C SER A 71 -53.10 37.69 1.88
N THR A 72 -52.14 37.79 0.93
CA THR A 72 -51.98 38.79 -0.19
C THR A 72 -51.56 40.23 0.20
N SER A 73 -50.95 41.13 -0.63
CA SER A 73 -50.56 41.14 -2.07
C SER A 73 -49.32 42.07 -2.37
N PHE A 74 -48.82 42.07 -3.62
CA PHE A 74 -47.82 43.01 -4.21
C PHE A 74 -48.41 44.43 -4.52
N PRO A 75 -47.63 45.54 -4.68
CA PRO A 75 -47.03 45.89 -6.01
C PRO A 75 -45.73 46.76 -6.07
N ASP A 76 -45.06 46.68 -7.23
CA ASP A 76 -44.34 47.69 -8.04
C ASP A 76 -43.36 48.77 -7.48
N GLY A 77 -42.31 49.08 -8.27
CA GLY A 77 -41.62 50.38 -8.22
C GLY A 77 -40.18 50.47 -8.77
N ASN A 78 -39.99 50.71 -10.07
CA ASN A 78 -38.70 51.12 -10.68
C ASN A 78 -38.94 52.28 -11.66
N PRO A 79 -38.17 53.38 -11.56
CA PRO A 79 -37.66 53.99 -12.80
C PRO A 79 -36.24 54.62 -12.69
N PHE A 80 -35.42 54.46 -13.74
CA PHE A 80 -34.96 55.57 -14.59
C PHE A 80 -34.25 55.05 -15.87
N SER A 81 -34.09 55.90 -16.88
CA SER A 81 -33.76 55.52 -18.28
C SER A 81 -32.68 56.39 -18.92
N ASN A 82 -32.19 55.96 -20.11
CA ASN A 82 -31.91 56.74 -21.36
C ASN A 82 -30.64 56.22 -22.10
N THR A 83 -30.54 56.16 -23.44
CA THR A 83 -31.54 56.22 -24.55
C THR A 83 -30.93 55.71 -25.87
N LEU A 84 -31.64 54.82 -26.59
CA LEU A 84 -31.68 54.68 -28.07
C LEU A 84 -30.40 54.20 -28.81
N ALA A 85 -30.48 53.58 -30.00
CA ALA A 85 -31.56 53.41 -31.01
C ALA A 85 -31.30 52.09 -31.83
N THR A 86 -31.99 51.65 -32.90
CA THR A 86 -33.37 51.67 -33.48
C THR A 86 -33.19 51.28 -34.98
N TRP A 87 -33.93 50.43 -35.70
CA TRP A 87 -35.37 50.11 -35.85
C TRP A 87 -35.58 48.58 -35.95
N ARG A 88 -36.67 47.96 -35.44
CA ARG A 88 -38.08 47.80 -35.92
C ARG A 88 -38.32 47.01 -37.21
N TRP A 89 -39.40 46.23 -37.39
CA TRP A 89 -40.42 45.51 -36.54
C TRP A 89 -41.07 44.45 -37.51
N VAL A 90 -41.33 43.17 -37.20
CA VAL A 90 -42.54 42.58 -36.51
C VAL A 90 -43.86 42.78 -37.33
N PRO A 91 -44.81 41.80 -37.49
CA PRO A 91 -45.12 40.65 -36.60
C PRO A 91 -45.39 39.23 -37.20
N ARG A 92 -45.17 38.20 -36.36
CA ARG A 92 -46.14 37.23 -35.76
C ARG A 92 -47.62 37.18 -36.26
N SER A 93 -48.43 36.10 -36.08
CA SER A 93 -48.28 34.81 -35.36
C SER A 93 -49.48 33.83 -35.55
N THR A 94 -49.27 32.51 -35.30
CA THR A 94 -50.20 31.51 -34.66
C THR A 94 -51.57 31.17 -35.33
N THR A 95 -52.22 30.00 -35.19
CA THR A 95 -52.02 28.78 -34.35
C THR A 95 -52.74 27.53 -34.92
N SER A 96 -52.30 26.33 -34.51
CA SER A 96 -53.06 25.08 -34.22
C SER A 96 -54.08 24.44 -35.19
N SER A 97 -53.86 23.15 -35.49
CA SER A 97 -54.84 22.02 -35.59
C SER A 97 -56.03 22.09 -36.59
N THR A 98 -56.64 21.00 -37.08
CA THR A 98 -56.62 19.56 -36.71
C THR A 98 -56.98 18.68 -37.94
N GLU A 99 -56.84 17.35 -37.79
CA GLU A 99 -57.56 16.28 -38.53
C GLU A 99 -57.32 16.06 -40.05
N ALA A 100 -57.35 14.76 -40.41
CA ALA A 100 -57.59 14.23 -41.75
C ALA A 100 -58.86 13.35 -41.68
N PRO A 101 -59.53 12.99 -42.79
CA PRO A 101 -59.19 11.67 -43.37
C PRO A 101 -59.50 11.44 -44.89
N THR A 102 -58.92 10.34 -45.40
CA THR A 102 -59.46 9.37 -46.41
C THR A 102 -59.80 9.73 -47.88
N SER A 103 -59.29 8.84 -48.76
CA SER A 103 -59.96 8.21 -49.93
C SER A 103 -60.11 8.99 -51.26
N SER A 104 -60.04 8.37 -52.47
CA SER A 104 -59.55 7.03 -52.90
C SER A 104 -59.57 6.90 -54.46
N VAL A 105 -59.09 5.77 -55.02
CA VAL A 105 -59.35 5.21 -56.39
C VAL A 105 -58.71 5.98 -57.59
N SER A 106 -58.07 5.37 -58.59
CA SER A 106 -57.52 4.00 -58.76
C SER A 106 -56.52 3.89 -59.94
N SER A 107 -55.76 2.79 -59.97
CA SER A 107 -55.35 1.99 -61.15
C SER A 107 -54.77 2.67 -62.42
N ASP A 108 -53.57 2.23 -62.83
CA ASP A 108 -53.51 1.25 -63.92
C ASP A 108 -52.29 0.31 -63.80
N THR A 109 -52.23 -0.77 -64.60
CA THR A 109 -51.29 -1.89 -64.42
C THR A 109 -50.43 -2.17 -65.66
N ALA A 110 -49.11 -2.38 -65.48
CA ALA A 110 -48.22 -2.92 -66.51
C ALA A 110 -47.16 -3.86 -65.90
N VAL A 111 -46.61 -4.77 -66.70
CA VAL A 111 -45.91 -5.99 -66.25
C VAL A 111 -44.51 -6.12 -66.86
N TYR A 112 -43.54 -6.50 -66.02
CA TYR A 112 -42.20 -7.08 -66.31
C TYR A 112 -41.46 -6.70 -67.60
N THR A 113 -40.22 -6.25 -67.45
CA THR A 113 -39.09 -6.88 -68.16
C THR A 113 -37.80 -6.72 -67.36
N SER A 114 -36.92 -7.72 -67.44
CA SER A 114 -35.64 -7.75 -66.71
C SER A 114 -34.48 -7.31 -67.60
N GLN A 115 -33.57 -6.49 -67.06
CA GLN A 115 -32.19 -6.43 -67.55
C GLN A 115 -31.21 -6.49 -66.38
N THR A 116 -30.15 -7.26 -66.58
CA THR A 116 -29.01 -7.42 -65.69
C THR A 116 -28.07 -6.22 -65.81
N SER A 117 -27.46 -5.82 -64.70
CA SER A 117 -26.33 -4.90 -64.66
C SER A 117 -25.08 -5.66 -64.18
N ASP A 118 -24.14 -5.92 -65.08
CA ASP A 118 -22.98 -6.77 -64.80
C ASP A 118 -22.01 -6.13 -63.79
N SER A 119 -21.66 -6.88 -62.74
CA SER A 119 -20.53 -6.55 -61.86
C SER A 119 -19.24 -7.12 -62.46
N SER A 120 -18.43 -6.27 -63.08
CA SER A 120 -17.15 -6.65 -63.69
C SER A 120 -16.08 -6.96 -62.62
N THR A 121 -16.13 -8.18 -62.09
CA THR A 121 -15.09 -8.76 -61.23
C THR A 121 -13.94 -9.27 -62.09
N TYR A 122 -12.77 -8.64 -61.95
CA TYR A 122 -11.52 -9.11 -62.57
C TYR A 122 -10.82 -10.09 -61.64
N GLU A 123 -11.11 -11.37 -61.75
CA GLU A 123 -10.28 -12.40 -61.11
C GLU A 123 -8.91 -12.48 -61.81
N SER A 124 -7.84 -12.36 -61.02
CA SER A 124 -6.46 -12.59 -61.45
C SER A 124 -5.90 -13.76 -60.64
N THR A 125 -6.04 -14.99 -61.16
CA THR A 125 -5.57 -16.19 -60.48
C THR A 125 -4.04 -16.23 -60.45
N ILE A 126 -3.43 -16.00 -59.29
CA ILE A 126 -2.00 -16.25 -59.07
C ILE A 126 -1.87 -17.44 -58.13
N THR A 127 -1.33 -18.55 -58.65
CA THR A 127 -1.12 -19.77 -57.86
C THR A 127 0.28 -19.76 -57.26
N PHE A 128 0.38 -19.67 -55.94
CA PHE A 128 1.63 -19.83 -55.18
C PHE A 128 1.74 -21.26 -54.62
N VAL A 129 2.98 -21.73 -54.42
CA VAL A 129 3.29 -23.10 -54.01
C VAL A 129 4.20 -23.09 -52.77
N ASP A 130 3.74 -22.43 -51.71
CA ASP A 130 4.40 -22.37 -50.40
C ASP A 130 3.32 -22.44 -49.29
N PRO A 131 3.33 -23.44 -48.41
CA PRO A 131 2.35 -23.58 -47.33
C PRO A 131 2.56 -22.60 -46.15
N HIS A 132 3.65 -21.82 -46.13
CA HIS A 132 3.96 -20.88 -45.05
C HIS A 132 3.57 -19.42 -45.35
N LEU A 133 3.11 -19.11 -46.56
CA LEU A 133 2.68 -17.75 -46.97
C LEU A 133 1.14 -17.59 -46.91
N SER A 134 0.62 -17.31 -45.72
CA SER A 134 -0.80 -16.97 -45.52
C SER A 134 -1.09 -15.49 -45.86
N PHE A 135 -1.41 -15.21 -47.13
CA PHE A 135 -1.99 -13.92 -47.51
C PHE A 135 -3.40 -13.77 -46.90
N GLN A 136 -3.49 -13.02 -45.80
CA GLN A 136 -4.77 -12.68 -45.18
C GLN A 136 -5.49 -11.65 -46.06
N THR A 137 -6.46 -12.09 -46.87
CA THR A 137 -7.35 -11.20 -47.64
C THR A 137 -8.26 -10.47 -46.66
N VAL A 138 -7.78 -9.36 -46.10
CA VAL A 138 -8.57 -8.47 -45.24
C VAL A 138 -9.60 -7.75 -46.11
N THR A 139 -10.78 -8.36 -46.27
CA THR A 139 -11.96 -7.69 -46.80
C THR A 139 -12.32 -6.55 -45.86
N VAL A 140 -11.93 -5.32 -46.23
CA VAL A 140 -12.29 -4.10 -45.48
C VAL A 140 -13.77 -3.78 -45.74
N THR A 141 -14.66 -4.55 -45.12
CA THR A 141 -16.05 -4.17 -44.95
C THR A 141 -16.09 -2.82 -44.23
N SER A 142 -16.91 -1.89 -44.73
CA SER A 142 -17.14 -0.61 -44.05
C SER A 142 -17.65 -0.86 -42.63
N ILE A 143 -16.88 -0.43 -41.63
CA ILE A 143 -17.20 -0.66 -40.21
C ILE A 143 -18.60 -0.12 -39.94
N VAL A 144 -19.49 -1.00 -39.47
CA VAL A 144 -20.86 -0.61 -39.09
C VAL A 144 -20.75 0.37 -37.93
N SER A 145 -21.48 1.49 -38.01
CA SER A 145 -21.41 2.58 -37.01
C SER A 145 -21.78 2.16 -35.59
N SER A 146 -22.42 1.01 -35.44
CA SER A 146 -22.83 0.40 -34.17
C SER A 146 -22.97 -1.11 -34.36
N GLN A 147 -22.42 -1.91 -33.44
CA GLN A 147 -22.57 -3.37 -33.39
C GLN A 147 -23.36 -3.76 -32.14
N ASN A 148 -24.38 -4.61 -32.30
CA ASN A 148 -25.16 -5.21 -31.22
C ASN A 148 -25.01 -6.74 -31.28
N PRO A 149 -24.98 -7.45 -30.14
CA PRO A 149 -24.86 -8.90 -30.15
C PRO A 149 -26.13 -9.54 -30.73
N THR A 150 -25.97 -10.49 -31.65
CA THR A 150 -27.08 -11.28 -32.23
C THR A 150 -27.30 -12.62 -31.53
N VAL A 151 -26.32 -13.07 -30.73
CA VAL A 151 -26.35 -14.32 -29.95
C VAL A 151 -25.66 -14.17 -28.59
N THR A 152 -26.21 -14.84 -27.58
CA THR A 152 -25.57 -15.06 -26.28
C THR A 152 -24.81 -16.38 -26.31
N SER A 153 -23.50 -16.33 -26.10
CA SER A 153 -22.59 -17.49 -26.14
C SER A 153 -22.10 -17.95 -24.76
N ALA A 154 -22.45 -17.20 -23.71
CA ALA A 154 -21.98 -17.42 -22.35
C ALA A 154 -22.44 -18.75 -21.75
N SER A 155 -21.68 -19.26 -20.78
CA SER A 155 -22.04 -20.48 -20.03
C SER A 155 -23.20 -20.28 -19.04
N GLN A 156 -23.74 -19.07 -18.94
CA GLN A 156 -24.98 -18.71 -18.23
C GLN A 156 -25.82 -17.81 -19.16
N SER A 157 -27.15 -17.86 -19.05
CA SER A 157 -28.06 -17.06 -19.89
C SER A 157 -28.21 -15.58 -19.48
N SER A 158 -27.44 -15.13 -18.48
CA SER A 158 -27.56 -13.80 -17.86
C SER A 158 -26.18 -13.16 -17.65
N PRO A 159 -26.08 -11.81 -17.71
CA PRO A 159 -24.85 -11.09 -17.42
C PRO A 159 -24.43 -11.28 -15.96
N ASP A 160 -23.12 -11.28 -15.71
CA ASP A 160 -22.50 -11.48 -14.40
C ASP A 160 -22.17 -10.10 -13.79
N THR A 161 -23.18 -9.47 -13.19
CA THR A 161 -23.12 -8.09 -12.66
C THR A 161 -22.82 -8.03 -11.16
N SER A 162 -22.56 -9.17 -10.51
CA SER A 162 -22.59 -9.28 -9.04
C SER A 162 -21.41 -10.09 -8.54
N GLY A 163 -20.49 -9.41 -7.85
CA GLY A 163 -19.27 -10.02 -7.32
C GLY A 163 -19.46 -10.79 -6.01
N THR A 164 -18.41 -11.50 -5.62
CA THR A 164 -18.30 -12.21 -4.33
C THR A 164 -17.76 -11.29 -3.23
N LEU A 165 -18.09 -11.57 -1.97
CA LEU A 165 -17.67 -10.82 -0.79
C LEU A 165 -16.88 -11.71 0.16
N ILE A 166 -15.80 -11.18 0.75
CA ILE A 166 -14.99 -11.84 1.78
C ILE A 166 -15.33 -11.21 3.15
N THR A 167 -16.47 -11.63 3.70
CA THR A 167 -16.98 -11.12 5.00
C THR A 167 -16.30 -11.78 6.21
N SER A 168 -15.35 -12.69 5.98
CA SER A 168 -14.40 -13.17 6.99
C SER A 168 -13.18 -12.26 7.05
N LEU A 169 -12.58 -12.12 8.23
CA LEU A 169 -11.27 -11.48 8.37
C LEU A 169 -10.19 -12.42 7.83
N GLU A 170 -9.50 -12.03 6.76
CA GLU A 170 -8.33 -12.76 6.25
C GLU A 170 -7.12 -12.43 7.14
N THR A 171 -6.71 -13.33 8.03
CA THR A 171 -5.71 -13.00 9.06
C THR A 171 -4.28 -12.84 8.53
N GLY A 172 -3.97 -13.32 7.32
CA GLY A 172 -2.66 -13.09 6.69
C GLY A 172 -1.45 -13.57 7.52
N GLY A 173 -1.62 -14.56 8.39
CA GLY A 173 -0.59 -15.01 9.34
C GLY A 173 -0.69 -14.41 10.75
N ASN A 174 -1.43 -13.30 10.93
CA ASN A 174 -1.55 -12.64 12.22
C ASN A 174 -2.34 -13.50 13.22
N PRO A 175 -1.76 -13.85 14.39
CA PRO A 175 -2.42 -14.68 15.38
C PRO A 175 -3.49 -13.88 16.15
N PRO A 176 -4.55 -14.52 16.69
CA PRO A 176 -5.57 -13.88 17.51
C PRO A 176 -5.08 -13.62 18.95
N VAL A 177 -3.88 -13.06 19.08
CA VAL A 177 -3.16 -12.84 20.33
C VAL A 177 -2.92 -11.35 20.51
N GLN A 178 -3.30 -10.82 21.68
CA GLN A 178 -3.17 -9.41 22.00
C GLN A 178 -1.71 -8.92 21.91
N PRO A 179 -1.46 -7.65 21.54
CA PRO A 179 -0.12 -7.04 21.56
C PRO A 179 0.44 -6.82 22.99
N PHE A 180 -0.25 -7.34 24.02
CA PHE A 180 0.21 -7.48 25.39
C PHE A 180 -0.17 -8.86 25.95
N PRO A 181 0.72 -9.57 26.68
CA PRO A 181 0.33 -10.74 27.44
C PRO A 181 -0.65 -10.33 28.56
N THR A 182 -1.75 -11.08 28.72
CA THR A 182 -2.79 -10.81 29.72
C THR A 182 -2.34 -11.03 31.17
N SER A 183 -1.16 -11.59 31.37
CA SER A 183 -0.47 -11.64 32.66
C SER A 183 1.01 -11.32 32.49
N VAL A 184 1.49 -10.28 33.18
CA VAL A 184 2.91 -10.15 33.49
C VAL A 184 3.19 -11.16 34.62
N PRO A 185 4.16 -12.08 34.49
CA PRO A 185 4.50 -12.97 35.58
C PRO A 185 5.04 -12.15 36.77
N THR A 186 4.31 -12.18 37.89
CA THR A 186 4.73 -11.51 39.12
C THR A 186 5.90 -12.26 39.78
N VAL A 187 7.12 -11.97 39.31
CA VAL A 187 8.38 -12.39 39.92
C VAL A 187 8.55 -11.66 41.26
N SER A 188 7.77 -12.08 42.25
CA SER A 188 7.96 -11.70 43.64
C SER A 188 9.25 -12.33 44.17
N SER A 189 10.06 -11.55 44.89
CA SER A 189 11.38 -11.93 45.42
C SER A 189 12.47 -12.25 44.38
N ALA A 190 12.93 -11.23 43.65
CA ALA A 190 14.34 -11.20 43.24
C ALA A 190 15.21 -11.05 44.52
N THR A 191 15.80 -12.15 44.98
CA THR A 191 16.70 -12.14 46.14
C THR A 191 18.10 -11.75 45.66
N LEU A 192 18.56 -10.53 45.98
CA LEU A 192 19.92 -10.08 45.69
C LEU A 192 20.94 -10.94 46.46
N GLN A 193 21.52 -11.94 45.80
CA GLN A 193 22.80 -12.52 46.24
C GLN A 193 23.94 -11.64 45.69
N PRO A 194 24.93 -11.26 46.51
CA PRO A 194 26.13 -10.60 46.01
C PRO A 194 26.87 -11.48 45.00
N LEU A 195 27.52 -10.86 44.01
CA LEU A 195 28.59 -11.54 43.28
C LEU A 195 29.72 -11.83 44.26
N ASP A 196 29.95 -13.10 44.58
CA ASP A 196 31.18 -13.55 45.22
C ASP A 196 31.95 -14.45 44.25
N SER A 197 33.23 -14.14 44.04
CA SER A 197 33.99 -14.65 42.91
C SER A 197 34.75 -15.92 43.28
N THR A 198 34.36 -17.08 42.74
CA THR A 198 35.29 -18.21 42.50
C THR A 198 34.70 -19.25 41.54
N VAL A 199 35.45 -19.63 40.52
CA VAL A 199 35.12 -20.75 39.62
C VAL A 199 36.12 -21.89 39.83
N PRO A 200 35.70 -23.06 40.36
CA PRO A 200 36.46 -24.30 40.29
C PRO A 200 35.96 -25.17 39.14
N PHE A 201 36.86 -25.61 38.26
CA PHE A 201 36.55 -26.61 37.23
C PHE A 201 36.19 -27.97 37.89
N GLY A 202 35.00 -28.50 37.61
CA GLY A 202 34.51 -29.78 38.13
C GLY A 202 34.53 -30.90 37.09
N ASN A 203 35.53 -31.77 37.15
CA ASN A 203 35.71 -32.90 36.23
C ASN A 203 35.14 -34.20 36.86
N ALA A 204 34.05 -34.77 36.32
CA ALA A 204 33.47 -36.03 36.83
C ALA A 204 32.73 -36.83 35.74
N THR A 205 32.86 -38.16 35.77
CA THR A 205 32.41 -39.10 34.71
C THR A 205 31.42 -40.15 35.24
N ALA A 206 30.45 -40.56 34.41
CA ALA A 206 29.75 -41.85 34.48
C ALA A 206 29.24 -42.20 33.06
N THR A 207 29.39 -43.37 32.41
CA THR A 207 29.32 -44.82 32.76
C THR A 207 27.91 -45.28 33.16
N GLY A 208 27.17 -46.15 32.47
CA GLY A 208 27.30 -46.96 31.23
C GLY A 208 26.01 -47.82 31.10
N PRO A 209 25.92 -48.99 30.40
CA PRO A 209 26.64 -49.58 29.25
C PRO A 209 25.75 -49.67 27.97
N LYS A 210 26.25 -49.52 26.74
CA LYS A 210 26.84 -50.54 25.83
C LYS A 210 26.03 -51.81 25.49
N SER A 211 25.74 -52.00 24.20
CA SER A 211 25.93 -53.28 23.47
C SER A 211 26.12 -53.01 21.95
N THR A 212 27.08 -53.74 21.34
CA THR A 212 27.31 -54.05 19.90
C THR A 212 26.64 -53.16 18.83
N VAL A 213 27.32 -52.43 17.92
CA VAL A 213 28.70 -52.48 17.36
C VAL A 213 29.06 -53.75 16.56
N THR A 214 29.26 -53.56 15.24
CA THR A 214 30.28 -54.17 14.33
C THR A 214 30.11 -53.41 12.99
N GLU A 215 30.87 -52.35 12.67
CA GLU A 215 32.28 -52.31 12.17
C GLU A 215 32.46 -52.66 10.67
N THR A 216 33.37 -52.06 9.88
CA THR A 216 34.14 -50.78 9.99
C THR A 216 34.95 -50.50 8.69
N ILE A 217 35.28 -49.22 8.37
CA ILE A 217 36.47 -48.72 7.58
C ILE A 217 36.60 -49.17 6.07
N THR A 218 37.08 -48.41 5.08
CA THR A 218 37.39 -46.96 4.87
C THR A 218 37.57 -46.65 3.35
N LEU A 219 37.47 -45.37 2.97
CA LEU A 219 37.80 -44.74 1.67
C LEU A 219 39.14 -45.22 1.03
N PRO A 220 39.30 -45.28 -0.32
CA PRO A 220 39.57 -44.06 -1.11
C PRO A 220 39.18 -44.03 -2.62
N LEU A 221 39.14 -42.79 -3.15
CA LEU A 221 39.45 -42.28 -4.51
C LEU A 221 39.16 -43.06 -5.84
N THR A 222 38.74 -42.26 -6.84
CA THR A 222 38.99 -42.32 -8.31
C THR A 222 38.14 -43.14 -9.30
N THR A 223 37.89 -42.45 -10.43
CA THR A 223 37.66 -42.91 -11.83
C THR A 223 36.27 -43.33 -12.34
N PHE A 224 36.03 -42.97 -13.61
CA PHE A 224 34.82 -43.19 -14.41
C PHE A 224 34.79 -44.59 -15.05
N GLN A 225 33.60 -45.06 -15.43
CA GLN A 225 33.41 -45.56 -16.80
C GLN A 225 31.96 -45.40 -17.30
N THR A 226 31.81 -45.18 -18.61
CA THR A 226 30.54 -44.93 -19.31
C THR A 226 30.07 -46.21 -20.01
N VAL A 227 28.75 -46.41 -20.11
CA VAL A 227 28.15 -47.33 -21.10
C VAL A 227 27.26 -46.52 -22.05
N VAL A 228 27.44 -46.74 -23.35
CA VAL A 228 26.75 -46.01 -24.42
C VAL A 228 25.73 -46.94 -25.09
N VAL A 229 24.55 -46.42 -25.40
CA VAL A 229 23.69 -46.94 -26.47
C VAL A 229 23.29 -45.79 -27.38
N THR A 230 23.52 -45.95 -28.68
CA THR A 230 23.35 -44.94 -29.72
C THR A 230 21.98 -45.06 -30.38
N HIS A 231 21.43 -43.97 -30.94
CA HIS A 231 20.71 -44.02 -32.21
C HIS A 231 20.80 -42.69 -32.98
N THR A 232 20.43 -42.73 -34.26
CA THR A 232 21.01 -41.87 -35.31
C THR A 232 20.04 -40.80 -35.81
N VAL A 233 20.56 -39.60 -36.10
CA VAL A 233 19.83 -38.52 -36.79
C VAL A 233 20.09 -38.58 -38.30
N THR A 234 19.06 -38.38 -39.10
CA THR A 234 19.18 -38.06 -40.54
C THR A 234 18.78 -36.60 -40.80
N THR A 235 19.63 -35.86 -41.50
CA THR A 235 19.48 -34.42 -41.75
C THR A 235 19.05 -34.11 -43.19
N VAL A 236 18.43 -32.95 -43.37
CA VAL A 236 18.18 -32.33 -44.69
C VAL A 236 18.58 -30.85 -44.58
N PRO A 237 19.37 -30.28 -45.52
CA PRO A 237 19.85 -28.90 -45.42
C PRO A 237 18.89 -27.89 -46.07
N VAL A 238 18.81 -26.69 -45.49
CA VAL A 238 18.26 -25.48 -46.11
C VAL A 238 19.29 -24.36 -45.96
N GLN A 239 19.51 -23.56 -47.00
CA GLN A 239 20.31 -22.34 -46.92
C GLN A 239 19.41 -21.14 -46.67
N THR A 240 19.84 -20.25 -45.77
CA THR A 240 19.23 -18.92 -45.59
C THR A 240 20.33 -17.87 -45.57
N THR A 241 20.27 -16.91 -46.50
CA THR A 241 21.19 -15.78 -46.57
C THR A 241 20.55 -14.58 -45.87
N ALA A 242 21.05 -14.21 -44.69
CA ALA A 242 20.61 -13.01 -43.97
C ALA A 242 21.44 -11.79 -44.40
N VAL A 243 20.78 -10.72 -44.85
CA VAL A 243 21.41 -9.42 -45.13
C VAL A 243 21.21 -8.52 -43.90
N ILE A 244 22.30 -8.14 -43.24
CA ILE A 244 22.26 -7.20 -42.12
C ILE A 244 22.43 -5.77 -42.66
N THR A 245 21.37 -4.97 -42.55
CA THR A 245 21.36 -3.59 -43.04
C THR A 245 21.67 -2.60 -41.91
N ALA A 246 22.81 -1.91 -42.04
CA ALA A 246 23.19 -0.65 -41.36
C ALA A 246 23.05 -0.56 -39.82
N VAL A 247 24.19 -0.62 -39.11
CA VAL A 247 24.32 -0.05 -37.77
C VAL A 247 24.69 1.43 -37.88
N THR A 248 23.83 2.32 -37.38
CA THR A 248 24.11 3.76 -37.31
C THR A 248 24.86 4.09 -36.02
N VAL A 249 26.16 4.38 -36.13
CA VAL A 249 26.97 4.85 -34.98
C VAL A 249 26.84 6.36 -34.83
N VAL A 250 26.38 6.82 -33.67
CA VAL A 250 26.34 8.24 -33.30
C VAL A 250 27.56 8.57 -32.45
N ASN A 251 28.42 9.48 -32.91
CA ASN A 251 29.59 9.93 -32.16
C ASN A 251 29.20 10.99 -31.12
N THR A 252 29.02 10.59 -29.86
CA THR A 252 28.85 11.53 -28.75
C THR A 252 30.17 12.23 -28.43
N THR A 253 30.20 13.56 -28.52
CA THR A 253 31.38 14.36 -28.16
C THR A 253 31.14 15.05 -26.82
N VAL A 254 31.85 14.64 -25.78
CA VAL A 254 31.77 15.27 -24.45
C VAL A 254 32.83 16.36 -24.35
N THR A 255 32.43 17.59 -24.04
CA THR A 255 33.34 18.74 -23.89
C THR A 255 33.33 19.29 -22.48
N SER A 256 34.41 19.06 -21.73
CA SER A 256 34.76 19.84 -20.54
C SER A 256 35.89 20.82 -20.90
N ASN A 257 35.73 22.10 -20.51
CA ASN A 257 36.72 23.18 -20.53
C ASN A 257 37.75 23.18 -21.70
N GLY A 258 37.23 23.19 -22.94
CA GLY A 258 37.91 23.76 -24.10
C GLY A 258 39.17 23.05 -24.61
N THR A 259 39.49 21.83 -24.14
CA THR A 259 40.72 21.11 -24.52
C THR A 259 40.37 19.73 -25.07
N VAL A 260 40.72 19.46 -26.33
CA VAL A 260 40.45 18.18 -27.00
C VAL A 260 41.51 17.14 -26.62
N ALA A 261 41.07 15.97 -26.13
CA ALA A 261 41.96 14.84 -25.84
C ALA A 261 41.31 13.50 -26.24
N ILE A 262 42.11 12.65 -26.90
CA ILE A 262 41.85 11.23 -27.24
C ILE A 262 40.68 10.97 -28.22
N THR A 263 41.03 10.69 -29.48
CA THR A 263 40.18 9.94 -30.42
C THR A 263 40.48 8.44 -30.33
N SER A 264 39.49 7.62 -29.95
CA SER A 264 39.56 6.17 -30.13
C SER A 264 39.31 5.80 -31.59
N SER A 265 40.15 4.92 -32.15
CA SER A 265 40.02 4.45 -33.53
C SER A 265 39.93 2.92 -33.57
N ALA A 266 38.70 2.42 -33.73
CA ALA A 266 38.43 0.99 -33.90
C ALA A 266 38.71 0.58 -35.35
N GLY A 267 39.91 0.05 -35.62
CA GLY A 267 40.34 -0.38 -36.95
C GLY A 267 39.56 -1.61 -37.44
N THR A 268 38.94 -1.52 -38.62
CA THR A 268 38.20 -2.64 -39.23
C THR A 268 39.16 -3.72 -39.73
N THR A 269 39.12 -4.90 -39.12
CA THR A 269 39.87 -6.08 -39.62
C THR A 269 38.93 -6.99 -40.40
N VAL A 270 39.04 -6.99 -41.73
CA VAL A 270 38.28 -7.90 -42.60
C VAL A 270 39.03 -9.22 -42.76
N LEU A 271 38.55 -10.27 -42.10
CA LEU A 271 39.06 -11.64 -42.27
C LEU A 271 38.28 -12.36 -43.38
N THR A 272 38.79 -12.29 -44.61
CA THR A 272 38.29 -13.11 -45.72
C THR A 272 38.97 -14.47 -45.71
N THR A 273 38.20 -15.55 -45.56
CA THR A 273 38.69 -16.93 -45.75
C THR A 273 37.81 -17.67 -46.76
N THR A 274 38.43 -18.46 -47.63
CA THR A 274 37.76 -19.22 -48.68
C THR A 274 38.46 -20.56 -48.83
N GLY A 275 37.72 -21.65 -48.61
CA GLY A 275 38.24 -23.01 -48.69
C GLY A 275 37.36 -23.96 -47.86
N GLY A 276 36.95 -25.07 -48.46
CA GLY A 276 36.13 -26.08 -47.80
C GLY A 276 36.91 -27.38 -47.59
N ALA A 277 36.77 -27.97 -46.40
CA ALA A 277 37.14 -29.35 -46.10
C ALA A 277 36.26 -29.89 -44.95
N LEU A 278 36.00 -31.20 -44.95
CA LEU A 278 35.19 -31.88 -43.94
C LEU A 278 36.05 -32.24 -42.72
N VAL A 279 35.74 -31.70 -41.54
CA VAL A 279 36.17 -32.24 -40.23
C VAL A 279 35.08 -31.98 -39.19
N GLU A 280 34.62 -33.01 -38.49
CA GLU A 280 33.82 -32.86 -37.27
C GLU A 280 34.65 -32.16 -36.19
N THR A 281 34.22 -30.99 -35.71
CA THR A 281 34.88 -30.31 -34.58
C THR A 281 33.87 -30.08 -33.47
N THR A 282 33.79 -31.05 -32.55
CA THR A 282 33.05 -30.95 -31.29
C THR A 282 33.71 -29.93 -30.36
N LEU A 283 33.29 -28.67 -30.46
CA LEU A 283 33.70 -27.61 -29.53
C LEU A 283 32.95 -27.72 -28.19
N SER A 284 33.37 -28.69 -27.37
CA SER A 284 32.99 -28.79 -25.97
C SER A 284 33.85 -27.85 -25.12
N ALA A 285 33.45 -26.59 -25.02
CA ALA A 285 33.88 -25.62 -24.01
C ALA A 285 32.60 -25.07 -23.37
N SER A 286 32.31 -25.21 -22.07
CA SER A 286 33.15 -25.17 -20.86
C SER A 286 33.86 -23.82 -20.69
N SER A 287 33.73 -23.26 -19.48
CA SER A 287 34.05 -21.85 -19.18
C SER A 287 33.46 -20.84 -20.17
N THR A 288 32.15 -20.59 -20.07
CA THR A 288 31.75 -19.18 -19.99
C THR A 288 32.45 -18.65 -18.75
N LEU A 289 33.51 -17.85 -18.92
CA LEU A 289 34.09 -17.13 -17.79
C LEU A 289 32.99 -16.27 -17.20
N THR A 290 32.62 -16.53 -15.95
CA THR A 290 31.84 -15.59 -15.15
C THR A 290 32.75 -14.39 -14.94
N GLY A 291 32.68 -13.46 -15.90
CA GLY A 291 33.40 -12.20 -15.92
C GLY A 291 32.79 -11.26 -14.89
N THR A 292 32.87 -11.66 -13.62
CA THR A 292 32.53 -10.83 -12.48
C THR A 292 33.54 -9.69 -12.46
N VAL A 293 33.25 -8.63 -13.22
CA VAL A 293 33.83 -7.31 -13.01
C VAL A 293 33.17 -6.71 -11.76
N ALA A 294 33.31 -7.44 -10.65
CA ALA A 294 33.48 -6.82 -9.36
C ALA A 294 34.73 -5.97 -9.50
N THR A 295 34.52 -4.72 -9.91
CA THR A 295 35.54 -3.69 -9.73
C THR A 295 35.65 -3.54 -8.23
N THR A 296 36.55 -4.30 -7.61
CA THR A 296 36.95 -4.09 -6.22
C THR A 296 37.70 -2.78 -6.20
N ILE A 297 36.94 -1.67 -6.20
CA ILE A 297 37.49 -0.33 -6.00
C ILE A 297 37.96 -0.34 -4.55
N THR A 298 39.24 -0.67 -4.35
CA THR A 298 39.91 -0.48 -3.07
C THR A 298 40.08 1.02 -2.85
N THR A 299 38.99 1.66 -2.39
CA THR A 299 38.92 3.06 -1.99
C THR A 299 39.73 3.31 -0.72
N GLY A 300 41.06 3.25 -0.87
CA GLY A 300 41.98 4.02 -0.02
C GLY A 300 41.86 5.52 -0.34
N GLY A 301 40.66 6.07 -0.18
CA GLY A 301 40.28 7.42 -0.62
C GLY A 301 38.85 7.76 -0.17
N SER A 302 38.61 9.04 0.13
CA SER A 302 37.37 9.51 0.75
C SER A 302 36.16 9.37 -0.16
N LEU A 303 35.02 8.98 0.41
CA LEU A 303 33.71 8.91 -0.26
C LEU A 303 33.06 10.30 -0.30
N THR A 304 33.47 11.17 -1.24
CA THR A 304 32.85 12.51 -1.41
C THR A 304 31.95 12.63 -2.63
N ASP A 305 32.19 11.86 -3.69
CA ASP A 305 31.56 12.10 -5.01
C ASP A 305 31.04 10.78 -5.62
N LEU A 306 29.75 10.48 -5.37
CA LEU A 306 29.00 9.47 -6.12
C LEU A 306 28.58 10.06 -7.49
N PRO A 307 28.57 9.25 -8.57
CA PRO A 307 28.29 9.75 -9.92
C PRO A 307 26.82 10.14 -10.07
N THR A 308 26.53 11.45 -10.01
CA THR A 308 25.19 11.99 -10.25
C THR A 308 24.84 11.85 -11.72
N ALA A 309 23.95 10.91 -12.05
CA ALA A 309 23.30 10.90 -13.35
C ALA A 309 22.46 12.18 -13.48
N THR A 310 22.74 13.01 -14.49
CA THR A 310 22.09 14.32 -14.63
C THR A 310 20.67 14.20 -15.18
N SER A 311 19.73 13.80 -14.33
CA SER A 311 18.30 14.04 -14.55
C SER A 311 18.03 15.54 -14.59
N THR A 312 17.17 15.99 -15.50
CA THR A 312 16.57 17.32 -15.39
C THR A 312 15.73 17.39 -14.13
N CYS A 313 16.04 18.33 -13.23
CA CYS A 313 15.27 18.50 -12.01
C CYS A 313 13.78 18.75 -12.30
N LEU A 314 12.90 17.95 -11.70
CA LEU A 314 11.44 18.06 -11.86
C LEU A 314 10.79 19.02 -10.86
N LEU A 315 11.47 19.30 -9.74
CA LEU A 315 10.94 20.03 -8.59
C LEU A 315 10.89 21.54 -8.86
N SER A 316 9.77 22.19 -8.53
CA SER A 316 9.56 23.62 -8.74
C SER A 316 10.27 24.53 -7.72
N LEU A 317 10.65 24.01 -6.54
CA LEU A 317 11.65 24.61 -5.66
C LEU A 317 13.10 24.34 -6.11
N GLY A 318 13.32 23.41 -7.03
CA GLY A 318 14.65 23.01 -7.52
C GLY A 318 15.33 21.93 -6.67
N CYS A 319 16.35 21.29 -7.25
CA CYS A 319 17.03 20.13 -6.68
C CYS A 319 18.33 20.57 -5.98
N TYR A 320 18.17 21.20 -4.82
CA TYR A 320 19.25 21.64 -3.94
C TYR A 320 18.81 21.49 -2.48
N GLY A 321 19.72 21.70 -1.52
CA GLY A 321 19.46 21.31 -0.12
C GLY A 321 19.78 19.83 0.07
N GLN A 322 19.07 19.16 0.98
CA GLN A 322 19.31 17.75 1.28
C GLN A 322 18.53 16.86 0.31
N ASP A 323 19.24 16.10 -0.53
CA ASP A 323 18.62 14.99 -1.28
C ASP A 323 18.10 13.97 -0.28
N ILE A 324 16.80 13.67 -0.36
CA ILE A 324 16.17 12.74 0.56
C ILE A 324 16.55 11.29 0.18
N PHE A 325 16.66 10.95 -1.11
CA PHE A 325 16.62 9.56 -1.60
C PHE A 325 18.01 8.89 -1.76
N GLN A 326 19.04 9.45 -1.12
CA GLN A 326 20.37 8.83 -1.02
C GLN A 326 20.32 7.47 -0.28
N PRO A 327 21.10 6.45 -0.71
CA PRO A 327 21.14 5.13 -0.07
C PRO A 327 21.64 5.17 1.38
N ILE A 328 21.06 4.33 2.24
CA ILE A 328 21.47 4.20 3.65
C ILE A 328 22.85 3.53 3.78
N ALA A 329 23.07 2.44 3.03
CA ALA A 329 24.36 1.80 2.83
C ALA A 329 24.32 0.91 1.58
N LEU A 330 25.48 0.57 1.02
CA LEU A 330 25.63 -0.31 -0.15
C LEU A 330 26.39 -1.62 0.17
N GLY A 331 26.76 -1.83 1.43
CA GLY A 331 27.46 -3.04 1.89
C GLY A 331 26.53 -4.24 2.07
N GLN A 332 27.10 -5.42 2.24
CA GLN A 332 26.34 -6.61 2.65
C GLN A 332 25.64 -6.37 4.01
N PRO A 333 24.60 -7.16 4.34
CA PRO A 333 24.16 -7.30 5.74
C PRO A 333 25.33 -7.74 6.65
N PRO A 334 25.28 -7.45 7.96
CA PRO A 334 26.31 -7.88 8.92
C PRO A 334 26.63 -9.37 8.82
N SER A 335 27.91 -9.74 9.00
CA SER A 335 28.41 -11.12 8.83
C SER A 335 27.78 -12.14 9.77
N ASP A 336 27.23 -11.66 10.89
CA ASP A 336 26.70 -12.48 11.98
C ASP A 336 25.20 -12.80 11.76
N ILE A 337 24.63 -12.28 10.66
CA ILE A 337 23.33 -12.68 10.12
C ILE A 337 23.55 -13.76 9.04
N GLU A 338 23.05 -14.97 9.30
CA GLU A 338 23.18 -16.09 8.36
C GLU A 338 22.48 -15.78 7.03
N GLN A 339 23.20 -15.85 5.92
CA GLN A 339 22.61 -15.78 4.57
C GLN A 339 22.05 -17.15 4.19
N ARG A 340 20.74 -17.23 3.94
CA ARG A 340 20.02 -18.49 3.73
C ARG A 340 19.14 -18.45 2.48
N SER A 341 18.96 -19.61 1.85
CA SER A 341 18.06 -19.83 0.71
C SER A 341 17.05 -20.92 1.03
N GLY A 342 15.99 -21.02 0.23
CA GLY A 342 14.87 -21.92 0.46
C GLY A 342 13.79 -21.27 1.30
N HIS A 343 13.41 -20.03 0.95
CA HIS A 343 12.28 -19.34 1.57
C HIS A 343 10.99 -20.17 1.45
N PRO A 344 10.15 -20.32 2.50
CA PRO A 344 8.97 -21.19 2.47
C PRO A 344 7.94 -20.85 1.39
N VAL A 345 7.80 -19.56 1.06
CA VAL A 345 6.94 -19.08 -0.04
C VAL A 345 7.70 -19.14 -1.37
N PRO A 346 7.20 -19.90 -2.37
CA PRO A 346 7.82 -20.00 -3.68
C PRO A 346 7.60 -18.75 -4.53
N ARG A 347 8.59 -18.42 -5.36
CA ARG A 347 8.58 -17.31 -6.32
C ARG A 347 7.83 -17.71 -7.60
N LEU A 348 6.49 -17.74 -7.55
CA LEU A 348 5.66 -18.22 -8.68
C LEU A 348 5.62 -17.21 -9.83
N GLY A 349 5.80 -17.69 -11.07
CA GLY A 349 5.74 -16.87 -12.29
C GLY A 349 6.91 -15.91 -12.52
N ILE A 350 7.70 -15.59 -11.49
CA ILE A 350 8.78 -14.60 -11.55
C ILE A 350 9.87 -15.03 -12.53
N SER A 351 10.09 -14.19 -13.54
CA SER A 351 11.07 -14.38 -14.61
C SER A 351 12.20 -13.35 -14.50
N ASN A 352 13.42 -13.74 -14.88
CA ASN A 352 14.59 -12.87 -15.05
C ASN A 352 15.04 -11.99 -13.85
N SER A 353 14.52 -12.20 -12.63
CA SER A 353 14.98 -11.44 -11.46
C SER A 353 16.34 -11.92 -10.95
N THR A 354 17.26 -10.97 -10.73
CA THR A 354 18.58 -11.17 -10.11
C THR A 354 18.84 -10.24 -8.92
N GLY A 355 18.02 -9.20 -8.75
CA GLY A 355 18.12 -8.23 -7.65
C GLY A 355 17.15 -8.53 -6.49
N PRO A 356 16.96 -7.57 -5.58
CA PRO A 356 15.90 -7.61 -4.58
C PRO A 356 14.50 -7.75 -5.17
N LEU A 357 13.61 -8.40 -4.40
CA LEU A 357 12.20 -8.54 -4.76
C LEU A 357 11.35 -7.86 -3.69
N GLU A 358 10.40 -7.06 -4.15
CA GLU A 358 9.35 -6.52 -3.29
C GLU A 358 8.50 -7.64 -2.66
N THR A 359 7.92 -7.36 -1.50
CA THR A 359 7.09 -8.33 -0.73
C THR A 359 5.74 -7.74 -0.29
N ASN A 360 5.64 -6.42 -0.10
CA ASN A 360 4.47 -5.76 0.50
C ASN A 360 3.77 -4.80 -0.50
N LYS A 361 3.68 -5.18 -1.79
CA LYS A 361 3.10 -4.35 -2.88
C LYS A 361 1.80 -4.90 -3.47
N PHE A 362 1.04 -4.03 -4.14
CA PHE A 362 -0.29 -4.29 -4.74
C PHE A 362 -0.37 -5.48 -5.72
N TYR A 363 0.74 -5.83 -6.40
CA TYR A 363 0.77 -6.90 -7.41
C TYR A 363 1.07 -8.31 -6.86
N GLN A 364 1.29 -8.46 -5.55
CA GLN A 364 1.82 -9.70 -4.98
C GLN A 364 0.92 -10.92 -5.19
N ASN A 365 -0.40 -10.74 -5.32
CA ASN A 365 -1.33 -11.81 -5.70
C ASN A 365 -1.04 -12.42 -7.09
N PHE A 366 -0.21 -11.82 -7.95
CA PHE A 366 0.24 -12.43 -9.20
C PHE A 366 1.45 -13.37 -9.07
N VAL A 367 2.17 -13.34 -7.94
CA VAL A 367 3.36 -14.18 -7.66
C VAL A 367 3.19 -15.12 -6.47
N LEU A 368 2.00 -15.13 -5.88
CA LEU A 368 1.63 -15.92 -4.70
C LEU A 368 0.52 -16.93 -5.00
N GLY A 369 0.54 -18.03 -4.24
CA GLY A 369 -0.56 -18.99 -4.12
C GLY A 369 -1.17 -19.46 -5.45
N THR A 370 -2.44 -19.12 -5.68
CA THR A 370 -3.17 -19.51 -6.89
C THR A 370 -2.92 -18.61 -8.10
N GLN A 371 -2.28 -17.44 -7.94
CA GLN A 371 -2.23 -16.36 -8.95
C GLN A 371 -3.63 -15.89 -9.42
N GLY A 372 -4.68 -16.14 -8.63
CA GLY A 372 -6.09 -15.96 -9.00
C GLY A 372 -6.83 -14.87 -8.24
N ASN A 373 -6.22 -14.30 -7.19
CA ASN A 373 -6.78 -13.19 -6.43
C ASN A 373 -6.51 -11.83 -7.09
N PRO A 374 -7.29 -10.78 -6.76
CA PRO A 374 -7.18 -9.46 -7.38
C PRO A 374 -5.88 -8.72 -6.99
N SER A 375 -5.46 -7.81 -7.87
CA SER A 375 -4.45 -6.79 -7.59
C SER A 375 -5.09 -5.41 -7.73
N PHE A 376 -4.89 -4.52 -6.75
CA PHE A 376 -5.57 -3.23 -6.65
C PHE A 376 -4.64 -2.10 -7.10
N VAL A 377 -4.65 -1.83 -8.41
CA VAL A 377 -3.80 -0.78 -9.00
C VAL A 377 -4.33 0.63 -8.73
N MET A 378 -5.61 0.74 -8.34
CA MET A 378 -6.41 1.97 -8.18
C MET A 378 -6.55 2.81 -9.46
N PRO A 379 -7.78 3.28 -9.81
CA PRO A 379 -9.09 2.92 -9.26
C PRO A 379 -9.59 1.55 -9.80
N TYR A 380 -8.79 0.87 -10.64
CA TYR A 380 -9.12 -0.46 -11.17
C TYR A 380 -8.61 -1.57 -10.25
N SER A 381 -9.21 -2.75 -10.36
CA SER A 381 -8.61 -4.01 -9.93
C SER A 381 -8.47 -4.97 -11.10
N LEU A 382 -7.38 -5.75 -11.10
CA LEU A 382 -7.05 -6.73 -12.14
C LEU A 382 -7.08 -8.14 -11.54
N THR A 383 -7.56 -9.15 -12.29
CA THR A 383 -7.65 -10.53 -11.81
C THR A 383 -7.49 -11.53 -12.96
N TRP A 384 -6.59 -12.50 -12.84
CA TRP A 384 -6.44 -13.53 -13.87
C TRP A 384 -7.68 -14.45 -13.87
N SER A 385 -8.42 -14.53 -14.97
CA SER A 385 -9.75 -15.14 -14.98
C SER A 385 -9.75 -16.67 -14.83
N LYS A 386 -8.70 -17.38 -15.25
CA LYS A 386 -8.51 -18.84 -15.05
C LYS A 386 -9.74 -19.73 -15.35
N GLY A 387 -10.56 -19.38 -16.35
CA GLY A 387 -11.78 -20.11 -16.71
C GLY A 387 -13.01 -19.85 -15.83
N THR A 388 -12.93 -18.88 -14.91
CA THR A 388 -14.06 -18.37 -14.11
C THR A 388 -14.93 -17.37 -14.88
N GLY A 389 -16.01 -16.89 -14.26
CA GLY A 389 -17.02 -16.04 -14.90
C GLY A 389 -17.87 -16.78 -15.93
N ASN A 390 -18.98 -16.16 -16.37
CA ASN A 390 -19.85 -16.78 -17.38
C ASN A 390 -19.17 -16.86 -18.78
N ALA A 391 -18.19 -15.98 -19.07
CA ALA A 391 -17.45 -15.90 -20.33
C ALA A 391 -16.28 -16.90 -20.44
N ARG A 392 -15.93 -17.58 -19.33
CA ARG A 392 -14.90 -18.64 -19.29
C ARG A 392 -13.51 -18.23 -19.80
N SER A 393 -13.16 -16.96 -19.62
CA SER A 393 -11.91 -16.42 -20.11
C SER A 393 -10.69 -16.93 -19.34
N TRP A 394 -9.55 -16.97 -20.02
CA TRP A 394 -8.23 -17.22 -19.44
C TRP A 394 -7.32 -15.97 -19.52
N GLY A 395 -7.88 -14.83 -19.94
CA GLY A 395 -7.23 -13.52 -19.93
C GLY A 395 -7.23 -12.82 -18.58
N MET A 396 -6.81 -11.54 -18.59
CA MET A 396 -6.82 -10.67 -17.42
C MET A 396 -8.14 -9.89 -17.38
N ALA A 397 -8.98 -10.17 -16.36
CA ALA A 397 -10.18 -9.40 -16.09
C ALA A 397 -9.84 -8.08 -15.40
N ILE A 398 -10.66 -7.08 -15.69
CA ILE A 398 -10.56 -5.71 -15.18
C ILE A 398 -11.91 -5.36 -14.57
N SER A 399 -11.87 -4.85 -13.35
CA SER A 399 -13.03 -4.34 -12.63
C SER A 399 -12.86 -2.87 -12.24
N HIS A 400 -13.99 -2.22 -11.99
CA HIS A 400 -14.08 -0.96 -11.27
C HIS A 400 -15.38 -0.96 -10.48
N VAL A 401 -15.28 -1.00 -9.16
CA VAL A 401 -16.41 -0.93 -8.23
C VAL A 401 -16.80 0.53 -8.01
N GLU A 402 -18.10 0.85 -8.05
CA GLU A 402 -18.61 2.16 -7.65
C GLU A 402 -19.13 2.18 -6.22
N GLU A 403 -19.29 3.37 -5.64
CA GLU A 403 -19.88 3.60 -4.32
C GLU A 403 -21.19 2.82 -4.11
N SER A 404 -22.08 2.88 -5.10
CA SER A 404 -23.37 2.16 -5.10
C SER A 404 -23.28 0.63 -5.13
N GLN A 405 -22.08 0.06 -5.23
CA GLN A 405 -21.80 -1.37 -5.21
C GLN A 405 -21.08 -1.82 -3.93
N LYS A 406 -20.65 -0.90 -3.04
CA LYS A 406 -20.09 -1.25 -1.74
C LYS A 406 -21.15 -1.93 -0.88
N VAL A 407 -20.74 -2.92 -0.10
CA VAL A 407 -21.63 -3.66 0.81
C VAL A 407 -21.19 -3.44 2.25
N PHE A 408 -22.12 -2.99 3.08
CA PHE A 408 -21.86 -2.60 4.46
C PHE A 408 -22.17 -3.73 5.45
N GLY A 409 -21.42 -3.75 6.55
CA GLY A 409 -21.62 -4.66 7.68
C GLY A 409 -22.82 -4.30 8.55
N ALA A 410 -22.93 -4.89 9.73
CA ALA A 410 -24.02 -4.58 10.65
C ALA A 410 -23.83 -3.18 11.27
N ALA A 411 -24.89 -2.38 11.34
CA ALA A 411 -24.89 -1.10 12.05
C ALA A 411 -24.72 -1.32 13.57
N ASN A 412 -23.69 -0.73 14.18
CA ASN A 412 -23.43 -0.82 15.60
C ASN A 412 -24.23 0.24 16.38
N THR A 413 -25.45 -0.13 16.77
CA THR A 413 -26.40 0.77 17.45
C THR A 413 -25.97 1.25 18.84
N ALA A 414 -24.86 0.75 19.38
CA ALA A 414 -24.27 1.25 20.62
C ALA A 414 -23.33 2.46 20.38
N ILE A 415 -22.81 2.64 19.16
CA ILE A 415 -21.96 3.78 18.79
C ILE A 415 -22.85 4.94 18.30
N PRO A 416 -22.58 6.20 18.72
CA PRO A 416 -23.27 7.38 18.20
C PRO A 416 -23.32 7.43 16.66
N GLY A 417 -24.49 7.69 16.10
CA GLY A 417 -24.73 7.64 14.65
C GLY A 417 -25.06 6.24 14.09
N SER A 418 -24.84 5.17 14.87
CA SER A 418 -25.02 3.76 14.43
C SER A 418 -24.23 3.37 13.16
N PRO A 419 -22.93 3.68 13.07
CA PRO A 419 -22.09 3.34 11.91
C PRO A 419 -22.03 1.83 11.65
N ASN A 420 -21.80 1.46 10.39
CA ASN A 420 -21.64 0.07 9.97
C ASN A 420 -20.27 -0.49 10.39
N SER A 421 -20.23 -1.75 10.82
CA SER A 421 -19.01 -2.41 11.32
C SER A 421 -17.90 -2.55 10.27
N TYR A 422 -18.25 -2.64 8.99
CA TYR A 422 -17.32 -2.67 7.87
C TYR A 422 -17.97 -2.09 6.61
N TYR A 423 -17.17 -1.81 5.60
CA TYR A 423 -17.61 -1.81 4.20
C TYR A 423 -16.64 -2.63 3.35
N ILE A 424 -17.15 -3.33 2.33
CA ILE A 424 -16.37 -4.21 1.45
C ILE A 424 -16.82 -4.04 -0.01
N ASN A 425 -15.87 -4.16 -0.93
CA ASN A 425 -16.11 -4.03 -2.36
C ASN A 425 -16.25 -5.42 -3.02
N PRO A 426 -17.24 -5.64 -3.92
CA PRO A 426 -17.50 -6.93 -4.56
C PRO A 426 -16.42 -7.34 -5.59
N LEU A 427 -15.84 -8.52 -5.36
CA LEU A 427 -14.75 -9.09 -6.15
C LEU A 427 -15.24 -9.91 -7.34
N GLY A 428 -14.39 -10.08 -8.36
CA GLY A 428 -14.65 -11.00 -9.47
C GLY A 428 -15.62 -10.50 -10.55
N ILE A 429 -16.10 -9.26 -10.49
CA ILE A 429 -16.90 -8.65 -11.58
C ILE A 429 -15.99 -8.40 -12.79
N GLN A 430 -16.11 -9.22 -13.82
CA GLN A 430 -15.27 -9.16 -15.03
C GLN A 430 -15.88 -8.21 -16.09
N SER A 431 -15.78 -6.90 -15.85
CA SER A 431 -16.37 -5.87 -16.71
C SER A 431 -15.78 -5.87 -18.11
N ILE A 432 -14.44 -5.82 -18.23
CA ILE A 432 -13.69 -5.97 -19.47
C ILE A 432 -12.57 -6.99 -19.21
N ILE A 433 -12.25 -7.82 -20.19
CA ILE A 433 -11.20 -8.84 -20.09
C ILE A 433 -10.27 -8.72 -21.29
N LEU A 434 -8.98 -8.52 -21.04
CA LEU A 434 -7.93 -8.58 -22.06
C LEU A 434 -7.48 -10.03 -22.19
N SER A 435 -7.89 -10.68 -23.29
CA SER A 435 -7.67 -12.10 -23.57
C SER A 435 -7.35 -12.32 -25.04
N ALA A 436 -6.96 -13.54 -25.40
CA ALA A 436 -6.66 -13.95 -26.77
C ALA A 436 -7.30 -15.31 -27.09
N THR A 437 -7.56 -15.60 -28.37
CA THR A 437 -8.15 -16.88 -28.82
C THR A 437 -7.28 -18.08 -28.46
N GLU A 438 -5.97 -17.86 -28.38
CA GLU A 438 -4.96 -18.84 -28.01
C GLU A 438 -4.96 -19.19 -26.51
N PHE A 439 -5.70 -18.47 -25.66
CA PHE A 439 -5.72 -18.71 -24.21
C PHE A 439 -6.73 -19.77 -23.80
N GLY A 440 -6.34 -20.62 -22.86
CA GLY A 440 -7.11 -21.78 -22.40
C GLY A 440 -6.51 -22.39 -21.13
N SER A 441 -6.86 -23.64 -20.81
CA SER A 441 -6.38 -24.29 -19.57
C SER A 441 -4.87 -24.61 -19.54
N SER A 442 -4.13 -24.31 -20.61
CA SER A 442 -2.66 -24.33 -20.66
C SER A 442 -2.02 -22.96 -20.40
N THR A 443 -2.81 -21.88 -20.33
CA THR A 443 -2.31 -20.52 -20.13
C THR A 443 -1.58 -20.41 -18.79
N ILE A 444 -0.43 -19.75 -18.81
CA ILE A 444 0.33 -19.42 -17.60
C ILE A 444 0.40 -17.91 -17.41
N LEU A 445 0.58 -17.50 -16.15
CA LEU A 445 0.92 -16.13 -15.77
C LEU A 445 2.39 -16.08 -15.33
N THR A 446 3.16 -15.22 -15.97
CA THR A 446 4.54 -14.86 -15.59
C THR A 446 4.62 -13.39 -15.22
N THR A 447 5.70 -12.99 -14.54
CA THR A 447 5.98 -11.59 -14.20
C THR A 447 7.46 -11.25 -14.33
N ASP A 448 7.76 -9.99 -14.63
CA ASP A 448 9.09 -9.38 -14.49
C ASP A 448 8.97 -7.89 -14.10
N SER A 449 10.11 -7.20 -13.94
CA SER A 449 10.18 -5.80 -13.48
C SER A 449 9.32 -5.51 -12.24
N LEU A 450 9.43 -6.39 -11.23
CA LEU A 450 8.75 -6.25 -9.94
C LEU A 450 9.43 -5.15 -9.11
N GLU A 451 8.96 -3.92 -9.30
CA GLU A 451 9.51 -2.67 -8.76
C GLU A 451 8.55 -2.07 -7.71
N ALA A 452 8.96 -1.01 -7.02
CA ALA A 452 8.19 -0.43 -5.91
C ALA A 452 6.78 0.10 -6.30
N PHE A 453 6.60 0.56 -7.54
CA PHE A 453 5.37 1.17 -8.06
C PHE A 453 4.72 0.38 -9.22
N SER A 454 5.39 -0.67 -9.69
CA SER A 454 5.19 -1.23 -11.03
C SER A 454 5.52 -2.71 -11.11
N ALA A 455 4.85 -3.42 -12.01
CA ALA A 455 5.18 -4.78 -12.43
C ALA A 455 4.79 -5.00 -13.90
N ASN A 456 5.49 -5.89 -14.61
CA ASN A 456 4.95 -6.49 -15.82
C ASN A 456 4.27 -7.81 -15.46
N VAL A 457 3.04 -7.99 -15.92
CA VAL A 457 2.26 -9.24 -15.77
C VAL A 457 1.99 -9.78 -17.16
N GLN A 458 2.47 -10.98 -17.49
CA GLN A 458 2.30 -11.57 -18.81
C GLN A 458 1.45 -12.83 -18.80
N LEU A 459 0.57 -12.96 -19.79
CA LEU A 459 -0.18 -14.18 -20.09
C LEU A 459 0.34 -14.82 -21.37
N GLN A 460 0.72 -16.10 -21.26
CA GLN A 460 1.23 -16.91 -22.37
C GLN A 460 0.28 -18.09 -22.63
N PRO A 461 -0.05 -18.47 -23.88
CA PRO A 461 -0.90 -19.63 -24.21
C PRO A 461 -0.44 -20.97 -23.60
N SER A 462 0.87 -21.12 -23.42
CA SER A 462 1.53 -22.23 -22.73
C SER A 462 2.96 -21.83 -22.36
N ALA A 463 3.60 -22.57 -21.45
CA ALA A 463 4.95 -22.29 -21.00
C ALA A 463 5.97 -22.35 -22.15
N GLY A 464 6.75 -21.27 -22.32
CA GLY A 464 7.74 -21.15 -23.39
C GLY A 464 7.15 -20.70 -24.75
N SER A 465 5.90 -20.24 -24.78
CA SER A 465 5.31 -19.62 -25.95
C SER A 465 5.99 -18.29 -26.29
N SER A 466 6.32 -18.07 -27.57
CA SER A 466 6.75 -16.76 -28.07
C SER A 466 5.60 -15.77 -28.31
N SER A 467 4.35 -16.25 -28.29
CA SER A 467 3.14 -15.40 -28.30
C SER A 467 2.77 -15.04 -26.87
N THR A 468 2.49 -13.76 -26.61
CA THR A 468 2.34 -13.21 -25.24
C THR A 468 1.43 -11.99 -25.22
N LEU A 469 0.65 -11.84 -24.15
CA LEU A 469 -0.01 -10.59 -23.76
C LEU A 469 0.70 -10.03 -22.51
N THR A 470 1.39 -8.90 -22.64
CA THR A 470 2.05 -8.22 -21.51
C THR A 470 1.18 -7.07 -21.03
N LEU A 471 0.92 -7.02 -19.72
CA LEU A 471 0.27 -5.89 -19.06
C LEU A 471 1.29 -5.19 -18.15
N PRO A 472 1.79 -3.99 -18.52
CA PRO A 472 2.50 -3.14 -17.59
C PRO A 472 1.48 -2.58 -16.59
N VAL A 473 1.55 -3.02 -15.33
CA VAL A 473 0.69 -2.55 -14.24
C VAL A 473 1.44 -1.54 -13.40
N VAL A 474 0.85 -0.36 -13.22
CA VAL A 474 1.43 0.75 -12.45
C VAL A 474 0.32 1.37 -11.61
N GLN A 475 0.60 1.73 -10.36
CA GLN A 475 -0.39 2.35 -9.48
C GLN A 475 -0.93 3.67 -10.07
N GLY A 476 -2.25 3.86 -9.96
CA GLY A 476 -2.93 5.01 -10.54
C GLY A 476 -2.99 5.03 -12.07
N MET A 477 -2.72 3.94 -12.79
CA MET A 477 -2.71 3.99 -14.26
C MET A 477 -4.06 4.39 -14.86
N GLY A 478 -4.06 5.44 -15.70
CA GLY A 478 -5.28 5.97 -16.34
C GLY A 478 -5.99 4.99 -17.29
N PHE A 479 -5.23 4.09 -17.89
CA PHE A 479 -5.72 3.00 -18.73
C PHE A 479 -5.11 1.68 -18.28
N VAL A 480 -5.91 0.63 -18.18
CA VAL A 480 -5.36 -0.72 -18.17
C VAL A 480 -4.88 -1.03 -19.59
N THR A 481 -3.61 -1.41 -19.71
CA THR A 481 -2.94 -1.59 -21.01
C THR A 481 -2.53 -3.04 -21.20
N GLY A 482 -2.72 -3.56 -22.41
CA GLY A 482 -2.24 -4.88 -22.84
C GLY A 482 -1.50 -4.78 -24.17
N GLU A 483 -0.24 -5.16 -24.18
CA GLU A 483 0.61 -5.31 -25.36
C GLU A 483 0.48 -6.73 -25.90
N TYR A 484 -0.06 -6.87 -27.12
CA TYR A 484 -0.24 -8.16 -27.78
C TYR A 484 0.92 -8.42 -28.73
N TYR A 485 1.57 -9.56 -28.56
CA TYR A 485 2.61 -10.06 -29.46
C TYR A 485 2.18 -11.41 -30.04
N ASN A 486 1.93 -11.45 -31.35
CA ASN A 486 1.54 -12.63 -32.12
C ASN A 486 0.33 -13.41 -31.54
N LEU A 487 -0.75 -12.70 -31.24
CA LEU A 487 -1.99 -13.27 -30.69
C LEU A 487 -3.21 -12.80 -31.49
N GLN A 488 -4.33 -13.52 -31.44
CA GLN A 488 -5.62 -13.02 -31.87
C GLN A 488 -6.35 -12.38 -30.68
N PRO A 489 -6.55 -11.05 -30.63
CA PRO A 489 -7.24 -10.41 -29.52
C PRO A 489 -8.69 -10.91 -29.40
N ALA A 490 -9.05 -11.36 -28.21
CA ALA A 490 -10.38 -11.81 -27.84
C ALA A 490 -10.82 -10.96 -26.64
N LEU A 491 -11.32 -9.76 -26.90
CA LEU A 491 -11.78 -8.87 -25.84
C LEU A 491 -13.11 -9.40 -25.31
N GLN A 492 -13.16 -9.71 -24.02
CA GLN A 492 -14.31 -10.40 -23.42
C GLN A 492 -14.95 -9.59 -22.29
N SER A 493 -16.16 -9.99 -21.88
CA SER A 493 -16.87 -9.43 -20.73
C SER A 493 -17.84 -10.47 -20.18
N SER A 494 -17.82 -10.73 -18.87
CA SER A 494 -18.88 -11.54 -18.22
C SER A 494 -20.12 -10.70 -17.88
N VAL A 495 -19.97 -9.37 -17.76
CA VAL A 495 -21.06 -8.38 -17.65
C VAL A 495 -21.88 -8.26 -18.95
N PHE A 496 -21.36 -8.80 -20.06
CA PHE A 496 -21.86 -8.71 -21.44
C PHE A 496 -21.73 -7.33 -22.09
N PHE A 497 -21.31 -7.33 -23.35
CA PHE A 497 -21.39 -6.22 -24.30
C PHE A 497 -22.83 -6.03 -24.77
N ARG A 498 -23.50 -4.96 -24.32
CA ARG A 498 -24.79 -4.53 -24.87
C ARG A 498 -24.63 -3.90 -26.25
N ASN A 499 -23.59 -3.07 -26.41
CA ASN A 499 -23.30 -2.36 -27.64
C ASN A 499 -21.80 -2.07 -27.80
N VAL A 500 -21.28 -2.13 -29.02
CA VAL A 500 -19.93 -1.69 -29.38
C VAL A 500 -20.02 -0.77 -30.60
N ALA A 501 -19.75 0.52 -30.40
CA ALA A 501 -19.74 1.53 -31.46
C ALA A 501 -18.30 1.92 -31.83
N ALA A 502 -17.97 1.94 -33.12
CA ALA A 502 -16.69 2.44 -33.59
C ALA A 502 -16.70 3.99 -33.55
N ALA A 503 -15.87 4.57 -32.68
CA ALA A 503 -15.83 6.00 -32.38
C ALA A 503 -14.71 6.74 -33.14
N GLY A 504 -14.37 6.26 -34.33
CA GLY A 504 -13.38 6.86 -35.23
C GLY A 504 -11.93 6.68 -34.78
N GLN A 505 -11.10 7.67 -35.09
CA GLN A 505 -9.69 7.73 -34.69
C GLN A 505 -9.39 9.11 -34.07
N PRO A 506 -9.25 9.24 -32.74
CA PRO A 506 -8.91 10.52 -32.09
C PRO A 506 -7.47 10.99 -32.42
N LYS A 507 -6.60 10.04 -32.79
CA LYS A 507 -5.27 10.26 -33.35
C LYS A 507 -5.09 9.28 -34.51
N GLN A 508 -4.39 9.67 -35.57
CA GLN A 508 -4.12 8.79 -36.71
C GLN A 508 -3.44 7.49 -36.25
N GLY A 509 -4.05 6.34 -36.52
CA GLY A 509 -3.55 5.03 -36.09
C GLY A 509 -4.01 4.58 -34.69
N VAL A 510 -4.76 5.40 -33.95
CA VAL A 510 -5.43 4.99 -32.71
C VAL A 510 -6.90 4.71 -33.02
N TYR A 511 -7.29 3.44 -33.07
CA TYR A 511 -8.67 3.03 -33.39
C TYR A 511 -9.50 2.98 -32.10
N LYS A 512 -10.57 3.78 -32.03
CA LYS A 512 -11.38 3.93 -30.82
C LYS A 512 -12.72 3.20 -30.94
N TYR A 513 -13.08 2.49 -29.88
CA TYR A 513 -14.38 1.84 -29.71
C TYR A 513 -15.00 2.31 -28.39
N LYS A 514 -16.28 2.67 -28.45
CA LYS A 514 -17.09 2.99 -27.27
C LYS A 514 -17.98 1.80 -26.97
N VAL A 515 -17.82 1.23 -25.79
CA VAL A 515 -18.45 -0.02 -25.36
C VAL A 515 -19.45 0.28 -24.25
N THR A 516 -20.69 -0.15 -24.42
CA THR A 516 -21.70 -0.13 -23.36
C THR A 516 -21.96 -1.56 -22.92
N LEU A 517 -21.85 -1.81 -21.62
CA LEU A 517 -22.10 -3.12 -21.01
C LEU A 517 -23.57 -3.25 -20.57
N GLU A 518 -24.00 -4.45 -20.18
CA GLU A 518 -25.41 -4.73 -19.81
C GLU A 518 -25.79 -4.13 -18.44
N ASP A 519 -24.82 -3.82 -17.58
CA ASP A 519 -24.99 -2.96 -16.39
C ASP A 519 -25.22 -1.47 -16.74
N GLY A 520 -25.11 -1.10 -18.02
CA GLY A 520 -25.24 0.27 -18.52
C GLY A 520 -23.96 1.12 -18.41
N LYS A 521 -22.86 0.57 -17.88
CA LYS A 521 -21.59 1.28 -17.76
C LYS A 521 -20.88 1.37 -19.11
N VAL A 522 -20.15 2.46 -19.30
CA VAL A 522 -19.46 2.78 -20.55
C VAL A 522 -17.95 2.65 -20.35
N TRP A 523 -17.32 1.95 -21.28
CA TRP A 523 -15.88 1.78 -21.38
C TRP A 523 -15.38 2.27 -22.74
N LEU A 524 -14.16 2.77 -22.77
CA LEU A 524 -13.46 3.17 -23.99
C LEU A 524 -12.33 2.18 -24.24
N ILE A 525 -12.25 1.67 -25.47
CA ILE A 525 -11.18 0.79 -25.91
C ILE A 525 -10.43 1.46 -27.06
N TYR A 526 -9.12 1.60 -26.89
CA TYR A 526 -8.21 2.16 -27.89
C TYR A 526 -7.26 1.07 -28.36
N ALA A 527 -7.28 0.76 -29.64
CA ALA A 527 -6.40 -0.24 -30.24
C ALA A 527 -5.41 0.42 -31.20
N ILE A 528 -4.11 0.21 -30.95
CA ILE A 528 -2.98 0.85 -31.63
C ILE A 528 -2.13 -0.26 -32.28
N PRO A 529 -2.35 -0.59 -33.56
CA PRO A 529 -1.63 -1.67 -34.26
C PRO A 529 -0.19 -1.28 -34.62
N SER A 530 0.79 -2.12 -34.30
CA SER A 530 2.23 -1.87 -34.56
C SER A 530 2.58 -1.74 -36.04
N HIS A 531 1.72 -2.23 -36.94
CA HIS A 531 1.93 -2.23 -38.38
C HIS A 531 0.82 -1.50 -39.16
N GLY A 532 0.00 -0.68 -38.48
CA GLY A 532 -1.07 0.10 -39.12
C GLY A 532 -2.26 -0.72 -39.66
N ILE A 533 -2.25 -2.04 -39.52
CA ILE A 533 -3.36 -2.92 -39.91
C ILE A 533 -4.55 -2.65 -39.00
N SER A 534 -5.69 -2.23 -39.57
CA SER A 534 -6.89 -1.92 -38.79
C SER A 534 -7.32 -3.13 -37.94
N PRO A 535 -7.54 -2.97 -36.61
CA PRO A 535 -7.87 -4.09 -35.73
C PRO A 535 -9.18 -4.84 -36.09
N ASN A 536 -10.08 -4.17 -36.81
CA ASN A 536 -11.30 -4.71 -37.41
C ASN A 536 -12.19 -5.56 -36.46
N PHE A 537 -12.30 -5.15 -35.20
CA PHE A 537 -13.05 -5.88 -34.16
C PHE A 537 -14.50 -6.18 -34.55
N GLN A 538 -14.88 -7.46 -34.48
CA GLN A 538 -16.22 -7.98 -34.74
C GLN A 538 -16.86 -8.46 -33.44
N LEU A 539 -18.08 -8.00 -33.14
CA LEU A 539 -18.85 -8.45 -31.98
C LEU A 539 -19.52 -9.80 -32.28
N VAL A 540 -18.80 -10.89 -32.00
CA VAL A 540 -19.20 -12.27 -32.31
C VAL A 540 -20.41 -12.71 -31.46
N SER A 541 -20.48 -12.24 -30.22
CA SER A 541 -21.54 -12.56 -29.27
C SER A 541 -21.55 -11.59 -28.09
N SER A 542 -22.52 -11.70 -27.19
CA SER A 542 -22.61 -10.86 -25.98
C SER A 542 -21.36 -10.86 -25.10
N THR A 543 -20.51 -11.89 -25.14
CA THR A 543 -19.28 -11.98 -24.32
C THR A 543 -17.98 -11.77 -25.09
N LEU A 544 -17.99 -11.62 -26.42
CA LEU A 544 -16.78 -11.69 -27.24
C LEU A 544 -16.77 -10.65 -28.38
N LEU A 545 -15.79 -9.76 -28.31
CA LEU A 545 -15.38 -8.80 -29.34
C LEU A 545 -14.02 -9.25 -29.90
N GLN A 546 -14.04 -9.89 -31.06
CA GLN A 546 -12.90 -10.61 -31.65
C GLN A 546 -12.14 -9.74 -32.66
N GLY A 547 -10.82 -9.64 -32.52
CA GLY A 547 -9.91 -9.02 -33.48
C GLY A 547 -9.36 -10.00 -34.52
N ILE A 548 -8.50 -9.49 -35.43
CA ILE A 548 -7.79 -10.31 -36.42
C ILE A 548 -6.70 -11.17 -35.78
N SER A 549 -6.36 -12.31 -36.40
CA SER A 549 -5.31 -13.21 -35.91
C SER A 549 -3.90 -12.75 -36.25
N ASN A 550 -2.91 -13.25 -35.50
CA ASN A 550 -1.48 -12.87 -35.58
C ASN A 550 -1.28 -11.34 -35.43
N TRP A 551 -2.03 -10.72 -34.52
CA TRP A 551 -1.98 -9.28 -34.31
C TRP A 551 -0.80 -8.86 -33.43
N TYR A 552 -0.33 -7.64 -33.67
CA TYR A 552 0.73 -6.98 -32.93
C TYR A 552 0.31 -5.54 -32.66
N GLY A 553 0.32 -5.12 -31.40
CA GLY A 553 -0.09 -3.78 -31.01
C GLY A 553 -0.52 -3.67 -29.56
N VAL A 554 -0.94 -2.45 -29.18
CA VAL A 554 -1.38 -2.12 -27.83
C VAL A 554 -2.90 -1.97 -27.80
N ILE A 555 -3.54 -2.55 -26.79
CA ILE A 555 -4.95 -2.27 -26.47
C ILE A 555 -4.99 -1.61 -25.09
N GLN A 556 -5.55 -0.40 -25.03
CA GLN A 556 -5.81 0.32 -23.79
C GLN A 556 -7.31 0.35 -23.52
N THR A 557 -7.71 0.16 -22.27
CA THR A 557 -9.11 0.29 -21.84
C THR A 557 -9.24 1.14 -20.59
N ALA A 558 -10.31 1.95 -20.53
CA ALA A 558 -10.63 2.79 -19.38
C ALA A 558 -12.15 2.98 -19.22
N LYS A 559 -12.60 3.17 -17.99
CA LYS A 559 -14.02 3.42 -17.66
C LYS A 559 -14.36 4.89 -17.88
N LEU A 560 -15.49 5.16 -18.52
CA LEU A 560 -15.99 6.50 -18.81
C LEU A 560 -17.22 6.81 -17.93
N PRO A 561 -17.06 7.56 -16.82
CA PRO A 561 -18.19 7.89 -15.93
C PRO A 561 -19.13 8.94 -16.54
N ASP A 562 -18.60 9.90 -17.31
CA ASP A 562 -19.38 10.92 -18.00
C ASP A 562 -18.85 11.13 -19.44
N ALA A 563 -19.76 11.15 -20.42
CA ALA A 563 -19.45 11.40 -21.82
C ALA A 563 -18.82 12.78 -22.07
N SER A 564 -19.02 13.79 -21.20
CA SER A 564 -18.33 15.08 -21.33
C SER A 564 -16.81 14.98 -21.17
N GLN A 565 -16.35 13.93 -20.48
CA GLN A 565 -14.95 13.70 -20.09
C GLN A 565 -14.18 12.84 -21.10
N GLU A 566 -14.88 12.31 -22.12
CA GLU A 566 -14.34 11.41 -23.14
C GLU A 566 -13.12 11.99 -23.88
N SER A 567 -13.09 13.31 -24.09
CA SER A 567 -11.97 14.01 -24.73
C SER A 567 -10.67 14.01 -23.92
N ILE A 568 -10.73 13.70 -22.61
CA ILE A 568 -9.55 13.66 -21.73
C ILE A 568 -8.75 12.38 -22.03
N TYR A 569 -9.42 11.23 -22.05
CA TYR A 569 -8.84 9.96 -22.49
C TYR A 569 -8.34 10.01 -23.94
N ASP A 570 -9.10 10.62 -24.87
CA ASP A 570 -8.70 10.74 -26.27
C ASP A 570 -7.36 11.49 -26.48
N ARG A 571 -7.02 12.44 -25.58
CA ARG A 571 -5.74 13.15 -25.62
C ARG A 571 -4.59 12.33 -25.07
N ALA A 572 -4.82 11.47 -24.08
CA ALA A 572 -3.77 10.64 -23.47
C ALA A 572 -3.51 9.31 -24.23
N ALA A 573 -4.55 8.73 -24.86
CA ALA A 573 -4.48 7.43 -25.52
C ALA A 573 -3.31 7.28 -26.53
N GLY A 574 -2.68 6.11 -26.54
CA GLY A 574 -1.46 5.79 -27.28
C GLY A 574 -0.17 5.89 -26.46
N ALA A 575 -0.24 6.33 -25.20
CA ALA A 575 0.83 6.29 -24.22
C ALA A 575 0.32 5.74 -22.86
N TYR A 576 1.22 5.15 -22.07
CA TYR A 576 0.93 4.55 -20.76
C TYR A 576 2.17 4.56 -19.87
N PRO A 577 2.02 4.55 -18.53
CA PRO A 577 3.14 4.32 -17.62
C PRO A 577 3.66 2.87 -17.77
N THR A 578 4.93 2.66 -17.47
CA THR A 578 5.61 1.35 -17.51
C THR A 578 6.46 1.09 -16.26
N ALA A 579 7.04 2.14 -15.67
CA ALA A 579 7.72 2.10 -14.38
C ALA A 579 7.48 3.43 -13.63
N GLY A 580 7.45 3.39 -12.30
CA GLY A 580 7.34 4.57 -11.43
C GLY A 580 8.64 4.89 -10.69
N HIS A 581 8.97 6.18 -10.59
CA HIS A 581 10.22 6.68 -10.01
C HIS A 581 9.93 7.81 -9.01
N ILE A 582 10.63 7.80 -7.88
CA ILE A 582 10.54 8.82 -6.84
C ILE A 582 11.88 9.55 -6.64
N GLY A 583 11.80 10.85 -6.37
CA GLY A 583 12.93 11.68 -5.94
C GLY A 583 12.44 12.97 -5.29
N GLY A 584 13.24 13.56 -4.39
CA GLY A 584 12.80 14.69 -3.57
C GLY A 584 13.92 15.30 -2.73
N TYR A 585 13.75 16.58 -2.37
CA TYR A 585 14.74 17.39 -1.66
C TYR A 585 14.09 18.13 -0.48
N ALA A 586 14.84 18.25 0.62
CA ALA A 586 14.45 19.00 1.82
C ALA A 586 15.22 20.33 1.93
N HIS A 587 14.46 21.40 2.22
CA HIS A 587 14.88 22.79 2.29
C HIS A 587 14.48 23.38 3.66
N GLY A 588 15.15 22.94 4.73
CA GLY A 588 14.78 23.32 6.10
C GLY A 588 13.48 22.63 6.53
N SER A 589 12.43 23.39 6.83
CA SER A 589 11.11 22.84 7.20
C SER A 589 10.23 22.45 6.01
N LYS A 590 10.67 22.66 4.77
CA LYS A 590 9.93 22.26 3.56
C LYS A 590 10.58 21.05 2.88
N ALA A 591 9.78 20.23 2.23
CA ALA A 591 10.26 19.33 1.17
C ALA A 591 9.38 19.40 -0.07
N GLN A 592 10.00 19.15 -1.22
CA GLN A 592 9.29 18.71 -2.41
C GLN A 592 9.75 17.30 -2.77
N TYR A 593 8.80 16.46 -3.17
CA TYR A 593 9.07 15.17 -3.79
C TYR A 593 8.26 15.04 -5.08
N SER A 594 8.65 14.10 -5.92
CA SER A 594 8.01 13.88 -7.22
C SER A 594 7.77 12.40 -7.45
N LEU A 595 6.59 12.09 -7.99
CA LEU A 595 6.28 10.79 -8.59
C LEU A 595 6.32 10.97 -10.10
N SER A 596 7.10 10.16 -10.81
CA SER A 596 7.36 10.33 -12.24
C SER A 596 7.40 8.98 -12.95
N TRP A 597 7.03 8.93 -14.24
CA TRP A 597 6.82 7.64 -14.91
C TRP A 597 7.60 7.49 -16.21
N SER A 598 8.18 6.29 -16.39
CA SER A 598 8.65 5.83 -17.70
C SER A 598 7.45 5.53 -18.59
N LYS A 599 7.52 5.92 -19.88
CA LYS A 599 6.36 5.89 -20.79
C LYS A 599 6.51 4.88 -21.92
N GLY A 600 5.54 3.99 -22.07
CA GLY A 600 5.40 3.06 -23.20
C GLY A 600 4.43 3.56 -24.26
N GLY A 601 4.39 2.85 -25.39
CA GLY A 601 3.43 3.06 -26.48
C GLY A 601 3.90 3.99 -27.60
N SER A 602 3.34 3.79 -28.80
CA SER A 602 3.73 4.48 -30.05
C SER A 602 3.56 6.01 -30.02
N PHE A 603 2.87 6.57 -29.02
CA PHE A 603 2.68 8.02 -28.86
C PHE A 603 3.39 8.58 -27.62
N ALA A 604 4.25 7.82 -26.92
CA ALA A 604 4.94 8.24 -25.70
C ALA A 604 5.67 9.59 -25.82
N GLY A 605 6.27 9.89 -26.98
CA GLY A 605 6.95 11.17 -27.24
C GLY A 605 6.02 12.37 -27.47
N ASN A 606 4.74 12.14 -27.76
CA ASN A 606 3.78 13.17 -28.21
C ASN A 606 2.49 13.23 -27.37
N ALA A 607 2.31 12.31 -26.43
CA ALA A 607 1.16 12.24 -25.53
C ALA A 607 1.63 12.28 -24.07
N THR A 608 1.03 13.17 -23.30
CA THR A 608 1.15 13.21 -21.84
C THR A 608 0.35 12.05 -21.25
N LEU A 609 0.85 11.44 -20.16
CA LEU A 609 0.10 10.43 -19.42
C LEU A 609 -1.21 10.99 -18.83
N LEU A 610 -2.09 10.05 -18.49
CA LEU A 610 -3.22 10.27 -17.61
C LEU A 610 -3.02 9.32 -16.43
N MET A 611 -2.92 9.87 -15.22
CA MET A 611 -2.71 9.12 -13.98
C MET A 611 -3.77 9.55 -12.95
N PHE A 612 -4.32 8.59 -12.21
CA PHE A 612 -5.30 8.82 -11.14
C PHE A 612 -4.60 9.04 -9.80
N ALA A 613 -4.78 10.23 -9.24
CA ALA A 613 -4.25 10.64 -7.95
C ALA A 613 -5.27 10.39 -6.83
N LEU A 614 -4.83 9.78 -5.72
CA LEU A 614 -5.63 9.69 -4.50
C LEU A 614 -5.81 11.09 -3.87
N PRO A 615 -6.87 11.32 -3.05
CA PRO A 615 -7.14 12.62 -2.42
C PRO A 615 -5.92 13.31 -1.77
N HIS A 616 -5.13 12.59 -0.97
CA HIS A 616 -3.98 13.18 -0.26
C HIS A 616 -2.86 13.68 -1.20
N HIS A 617 -2.75 13.15 -2.42
CA HIS A 617 -1.87 13.72 -3.46
C HIS A 617 -2.41 15.07 -3.95
N VAL A 618 -3.71 15.16 -4.21
CA VAL A 618 -4.36 16.40 -4.70
C VAL A 618 -4.26 17.51 -3.65
N ASP A 619 -4.35 17.16 -2.37
CA ASP A 619 -4.17 18.10 -1.25
C ASP A 619 -2.71 18.53 -1.02
N SER A 620 -1.73 17.90 -1.69
CA SER A 620 -0.29 18.21 -1.60
C SER A 620 0.34 18.65 -2.93
N PHE A 621 -0.41 18.73 -4.03
CA PHE A 621 0.17 19.09 -5.33
C PHE A 621 0.71 20.53 -5.39
N ASP A 622 1.88 20.67 -6.01
CA ASP A 622 2.44 21.97 -6.36
C ASP A 622 1.56 22.71 -7.38
N ASN A 623 1.75 24.02 -7.49
CA ASN A 623 0.93 24.88 -8.35
C ASN A 623 0.95 24.47 -9.85
N ILE A 624 2.00 23.79 -10.32
CA ILE A 624 2.10 23.29 -11.70
C ILE A 624 1.27 22.00 -11.85
N THR A 625 1.43 21.07 -10.93
CA THR A 625 0.73 19.78 -10.91
C THR A 625 -0.77 19.97 -10.70
N GLN A 626 -1.15 20.87 -9.79
CA GLN A 626 -2.54 21.21 -9.51
C GLN A 626 -3.26 21.82 -10.73
N ALA A 627 -2.54 22.49 -11.64
CA ALA A 627 -3.09 23.00 -12.90
C ALA A 627 -3.35 21.89 -13.95
N ALA A 628 -2.80 20.68 -13.76
CA ALA A 628 -3.02 19.51 -14.61
C ALA A 628 -4.15 18.58 -14.12
N VAL A 629 -4.74 18.86 -12.95
CA VAL A 629 -5.88 18.11 -12.38
C VAL A 629 -7.13 18.33 -13.23
N THR A 630 -7.87 17.25 -13.47
CA THR A 630 -9.09 17.28 -14.30
C THR A 630 -10.35 17.00 -13.48
N LYS A 631 -11.53 17.06 -14.14
CA LYS A 631 -12.82 16.70 -13.54
C LYS A 631 -13.15 15.21 -13.60
N LEU A 632 -12.30 14.40 -14.23
CA LEU A 632 -12.50 12.96 -14.34
C LEU A 632 -12.12 12.30 -13.01
N GLN A 633 -13.09 11.68 -12.38
CA GLN A 633 -12.95 11.00 -11.09
C GLN A 633 -13.53 9.59 -11.16
N LEU A 634 -12.96 8.69 -10.38
CA LEU A 634 -13.38 7.29 -10.24
C LEU A 634 -13.25 6.91 -8.75
N SER A 635 -14.29 6.29 -8.18
CA SER A 635 -14.26 5.80 -6.79
C SER A 635 -13.23 4.69 -6.67
N THR A 636 -12.42 4.73 -5.61
CA THR A 636 -11.54 3.63 -5.24
C THR A 636 -12.25 2.68 -4.29
N THR A 637 -11.64 1.52 -4.03
CA THR A 637 -12.14 0.58 -3.04
C THR A 637 -12.16 1.18 -1.63
N THR A 638 -11.11 1.89 -1.20
CA THR A 638 -10.89 2.26 0.22
C THR A 638 -10.33 3.66 0.51
N ASN A 639 -9.98 4.45 -0.52
CA ASN A 639 -9.26 5.72 -0.38
C ASN A 639 -10.00 6.92 -1.02
N GLY A 640 -11.34 6.87 -1.06
CA GLY A 640 -12.19 7.91 -1.65
C GLY A 640 -12.16 7.95 -3.19
N ASN A 641 -12.47 9.10 -3.77
CA ASN A 641 -12.45 9.30 -5.23
C ASN A 641 -11.03 9.66 -5.72
N ALA A 642 -10.45 8.82 -6.56
CA ALA A 642 -9.22 9.16 -7.28
C ALA A 642 -9.53 10.10 -8.44
N THR A 643 -8.68 11.13 -8.63
CA THR A 643 -8.87 12.19 -9.64
C THR A 643 -7.81 12.09 -10.73
N ALA A 644 -8.22 12.10 -12.00
CA ALA A 644 -7.31 12.03 -13.13
C ALA A 644 -6.54 13.34 -13.34
N VAL A 645 -5.23 13.23 -13.43
CA VAL A 645 -4.26 14.30 -13.69
C VAL A 645 -3.58 13.99 -15.03
N VAL A 646 -3.43 14.99 -15.90
CA VAL A 646 -2.78 14.83 -17.22
C VAL A 646 -1.37 15.40 -17.16
N ALA A 647 -0.44 14.62 -16.59
CA ALA A 647 0.96 14.98 -16.42
C ALA A 647 1.87 13.73 -16.50
N ASP A 648 3.11 13.91 -16.97
CA ASP A 648 4.13 12.83 -17.05
C ASP A 648 4.88 12.64 -15.72
N TYR A 649 4.69 13.56 -14.77
CA TYR A 649 5.14 13.52 -13.38
C TYR A 649 4.23 14.42 -12.54
N TRP A 650 4.23 14.19 -11.22
CA TRP A 650 3.65 15.07 -10.20
C TRP A 650 4.75 15.61 -9.31
N VAL A 651 4.58 16.84 -8.81
CA VAL A 651 5.36 17.40 -7.70
C VAL A 651 4.40 17.60 -6.52
N LEU A 652 4.83 17.13 -5.35
CA LEU A 652 4.09 17.13 -4.10
C LEU A 652 4.90 17.91 -3.05
N GLU A 653 4.25 18.79 -2.32
CA GLU A 653 4.85 19.73 -1.37
C GLU A 653 4.45 19.39 0.08
N GLU A 654 5.43 19.35 0.98
CA GLU A 654 5.19 19.32 2.44
C GLU A 654 5.82 20.55 3.09
N ASP A 655 4.98 21.46 3.57
CA ASP A 655 5.35 22.83 3.98
C ASP A 655 5.79 22.96 5.45
N GLU A 656 5.33 22.05 6.32
CA GLU A 656 5.65 21.97 7.74
C GLU A 656 6.19 20.56 8.09
N LEU A 657 7.37 20.21 7.57
CA LEU A 657 8.11 19.03 8.03
C LEU A 657 8.35 19.13 9.55
N PRO A 658 8.20 18.02 10.31
CA PRO A 658 8.35 17.99 11.76
C PRO A 658 9.84 18.03 12.19
N THR A 659 10.65 18.93 11.63
CA THR A 659 12.11 18.99 11.86
C THR A 659 12.47 19.14 13.34
N THR A 660 11.69 19.89 14.12
CA THR A 660 11.87 20.09 15.57
C THR A 660 11.36 18.95 16.46
N LEU A 661 10.73 17.91 15.89
CA LEU A 661 10.33 16.70 16.61
C LEU A 661 11.57 15.94 17.09
N ASP A 662 11.57 15.54 18.35
CA ASP A 662 12.68 14.91 19.05
C ASP A 662 12.17 13.92 20.10
N PHE A 663 13.05 13.32 20.91
CA PHE A 663 12.68 12.43 22.02
C PHE A 663 11.84 13.11 23.12
N ALA A 664 11.92 14.44 23.24
CA ALA A 664 11.14 15.23 24.20
C ALA A 664 9.65 15.33 23.80
N PRO A 665 8.73 15.54 24.77
CA PRO A 665 7.33 15.88 24.47
C PRO A 665 7.21 17.07 23.52
N TRP A 666 6.57 16.85 22.37
CA TRP A 666 6.52 17.79 21.24
C TRP A 666 5.06 18.03 20.80
N ARG A 667 4.83 19.12 20.06
CA ARG A 667 3.61 19.44 19.31
C ARG A 667 3.98 20.21 18.03
N PRO A 668 3.19 20.13 16.94
CA PRO A 668 3.42 20.92 15.73
C PRO A 668 3.56 22.43 15.99
N ALA A 669 4.36 23.12 15.18
CA ALA A 669 4.64 24.55 15.34
C ALA A 669 3.39 25.43 15.18
N SER A 670 2.42 24.95 14.40
CA SER A 670 1.08 25.51 14.20
C SER A 670 0.13 25.33 15.41
N SER A 671 0.53 24.60 16.46
CA SER A 671 -0.22 24.49 17.72
C SER A 671 -0.03 25.71 18.64
N THR A 672 -1.06 26.03 19.42
CA THR A 672 -1.10 27.20 20.33
C THR A 672 -0.18 27.12 21.55
N GLN A 673 0.49 25.98 21.75
CA GLN A 673 1.29 25.65 22.94
C GLN A 673 2.54 24.84 22.55
N SER A 674 3.36 25.37 21.64
CA SER A 674 4.55 24.70 21.08
C SER A 674 5.73 24.53 22.06
N LEU A 675 5.63 25.02 23.30
CA LEU A 675 6.64 24.87 24.36
C LEU A 675 6.08 24.04 25.54
N VAL A 676 6.30 22.73 25.51
CA VAL A 676 5.82 21.78 26.53
C VAL A 676 6.77 21.75 27.75
N ALA A 677 6.71 22.79 28.59
CA ALA A 677 7.48 22.85 29.83
C ALA A 677 6.85 21.97 30.92
N MET A 678 7.58 20.96 31.41
CA MET A 678 7.09 20.06 32.47
C MET A 678 7.04 20.76 33.83
N SER A 679 5.92 20.60 34.56
CA SER A 679 5.79 21.17 35.90
C SER A 679 6.63 20.41 36.94
N SER A 680 7.10 21.10 37.98
CA SER A 680 7.86 20.47 39.07
C SER A 680 7.09 19.34 39.77
N ALA A 681 5.75 19.40 39.78
CA ALA A 681 4.90 18.33 40.29
C ALA A 681 4.90 17.09 39.38
N ALA A 682 4.90 17.27 38.05
CA ALA A 682 5.02 16.17 37.10
C ALA A 682 6.42 15.51 37.17
N ILE A 683 7.47 16.32 37.28
CA ILE A 683 8.86 15.84 37.46
C ILE A 683 8.97 15.01 38.75
N ALA A 684 8.47 15.53 39.89
CA ALA A 684 8.50 14.80 41.16
C ALA A 684 7.65 13.51 41.13
N ALA A 685 6.52 13.51 40.44
CA ALA A 685 5.71 12.30 40.26
C ALA A 685 6.47 11.23 39.47
N ILE A 686 7.12 11.59 38.36
CA ILE A 686 7.92 10.67 37.55
C ILE A 686 9.14 10.17 38.33
N GLN A 687 9.85 11.04 39.05
CA GLN A 687 10.95 10.66 39.94
C GLN A 687 10.53 9.63 40.99
N SER A 688 9.31 9.75 41.54
CA SER A 688 8.80 8.81 42.55
C SER A 688 8.50 7.39 42.04
N VAL A 689 8.29 7.21 40.73
CA VAL A 689 8.05 5.88 40.10
C VAL A 689 9.25 5.36 39.31
N ALA A 690 10.14 6.24 38.84
CA ALA A 690 11.27 5.89 37.96
C ALA A 690 12.18 4.79 38.54
N ALA A 691 12.50 4.85 39.84
CA ALA A 691 13.28 3.81 40.51
C ALA A 691 12.57 2.44 40.56
N THR A 692 11.23 2.41 40.53
CA THR A 692 10.45 1.17 40.44
C THR A 692 10.47 0.61 39.03
N GLU A 693 10.23 1.45 38.02
CA GLU A 693 10.27 1.05 36.61
C GLU A 693 11.66 0.57 36.18
N ALA A 694 12.73 1.26 36.63
CA ALA A 694 14.12 0.89 36.36
C ALA A 694 14.60 -0.33 37.16
N SER A 695 13.86 -0.78 38.18
CA SER A 695 14.14 -2.02 38.93
C SER A 695 13.51 -3.27 38.30
N GLN A 696 12.74 -3.12 37.23
CA GLN A 696 12.20 -4.24 36.49
C GLN A 696 13.32 -4.92 35.70
N ASN A 697 13.40 -6.25 35.77
CA ASN A 697 14.34 -7.03 34.95
C ASN A 697 14.06 -6.75 33.45
N MET A 698 15.00 -6.10 32.77
CA MET A 698 14.87 -5.75 31.35
C MET A 698 15.19 -6.96 30.49
N SER A 699 16.22 -7.74 30.84
CA SER A 699 16.64 -8.93 30.07
C SER A 699 15.51 -9.96 29.87
N ALA A 700 14.68 -10.18 30.90
CA ALA A 700 13.54 -11.10 30.86
C ALA A 700 12.31 -10.52 30.14
N GLN A 701 12.26 -9.21 29.89
CA GLN A 701 11.22 -8.56 29.08
C GLN A 701 11.66 -8.32 27.63
N THR A 702 12.96 -8.30 27.35
CA THR A 702 13.54 -7.98 26.04
C THR A 702 14.00 -9.21 25.27
N ASN A 703 14.53 -10.25 25.91
CA ASN A 703 14.92 -11.49 25.22
C ASN A 703 13.73 -12.46 25.08
N LEU A 704 12.78 -12.11 24.21
CA LEU A 704 11.56 -12.90 23.94
C LEU A 704 11.66 -13.69 22.63
N ASN A 705 10.67 -14.55 22.38
CA ASN A 705 10.57 -15.40 21.18
C ASN A 705 9.92 -14.69 19.97
N SER A 706 10.05 -13.36 19.90
CA SER A 706 9.38 -12.50 18.92
C SER A 706 10.11 -11.16 18.81
N MET A 707 10.37 -10.70 17.58
CA MET A 707 10.94 -9.37 17.34
C MET A 707 9.97 -8.27 17.80
N TYR A 708 8.66 -8.43 17.59
CA TYR A 708 7.64 -7.45 18.01
C TYR A 708 7.68 -7.15 19.51
N TYR A 709 7.48 -8.18 20.35
CA TYR A 709 7.43 -7.98 21.80
C TYR A 709 8.78 -7.52 22.37
N SER A 710 9.88 -8.04 21.82
CA SER A 710 11.25 -7.64 22.21
C SER A 710 11.51 -6.15 21.90
N GLY A 711 11.15 -5.70 20.69
CA GLY A 711 11.27 -4.31 20.27
C GLY A 711 10.45 -3.37 21.15
N LYS A 712 9.18 -3.70 21.41
CA LYS A 712 8.30 -2.93 22.32
C LYS A 712 8.92 -2.78 23.71
N ALA A 713 9.55 -3.83 24.25
CA ALA A 713 10.25 -3.78 25.53
C ALA A 713 11.52 -2.91 25.48
N LEU A 714 12.39 -3.10 24.48
CA LEU A 714 13.60 -2.28 24.30
C LEU A 714 13.25 -0.79 24.18
N SER A 715 12.25 -0.45 23.37
CA SER A 715 11.80 0.93 23.20
C SER A 715 11.11 1.51 24.44
N LYS A 716 10.38 0.71 25.23
CA LYS A 716 9.85 1.13 26.55
C LYS A 716 11.01 1.54 27.46
N PHE A 717 12.04 0.70 27.59
CA PHE A 717 13.18 0.98 28.45
C PHE A 717 14.04 2.14 27.94
N ALA A 718 14.21 2.28 26.62
CA ALA A 718 14.83 3.47 26.02
C ALA A 718 14.11 4.77 26.43
N THR A 719 12.78 4.85 26.25
CA THR A 719 11.99 6.02 26.67
C THR A 719 12.10 6.28 28.18
N LEU A 720 12.17 5.24 29.01
CA LEU A 720 12.38 5.36 30.46
C LEU A 720 13.77 5.95 30.78
N VAL A 721 14.84 5.40 30.20
CA VAL A 721 16.22 5.87 30.42
C VAL A 721 16.38 7.32 29.99
N TYR A 722 15.88 7.69 28.80
CA TYR A 722 15.85 9.08 28.34
C TYR A 722 15.08 10.01 29.30
N THR A 723 13.91 9.58 29.77
CA THR A 723 13.10 10.34 30.74
C THR A 723 13.82 10.54 32.08
N MET A 724 14.60 9.55 32.52
CA MET A 724 15.44 9.66 33.71
C MET A 724 16.62 10.62 33.49
N HIS A 725 17.28 10.55 32.32
CA HIS A 725 18.44 11.37 31.99
C HIS A 725 18.10 12.86 31.78
N ASP A 726 17.29 13.16 30.75
CA ASP A 726 17.06 14.53 30.25
C ASP A 726 15.86 15.23 30.91
N LEU A 727 14.75 14.49 31.11
CA LEU A 727 13.50 15.12 31.56
C LEU A 727 13.38 15.25 33.09
N THR A 728 14.14 14.45 33.85
CA THR A 728 14.04 14.43 35.32
C THR A 728 15.38 14.47 36.09
N GLY A 729 16.52 14.46 35.39
CA GLY A 729 17.85 14.67 35.99
C GLY A 729 18.33 13.55 36.93
N GLN A 730 17.75 12.35 36.85
CA GLN A 730 18.09 11.18 37.67
C GLN A 730 19.32 10.44 37.12
N GLN A 731 20.42 11.18 36.96
CA GLN A 731 21.59 10.82 36.16
C GLN A 731 22.22 9.46 36.53
N ASP A 732 22.47 9.18 37.82
CA ASP A 732 23.06 7.89 38.24
C ASP A 732 22.14 6.69 37.98
N LEU A 733 20.82 6.87 38.13
CA LEU A 733 19.82 5.85 37.86
C LEU A 733 19.68 5.62 36.34
N ALA A 734 19.65 6.71 35.55
CA ALA A 734 19.65 6.66 34.10
C ALA A 734 20.86 5.91 33.55
N LYS A 735 22.07 6.23 34.05
CA LYS A 735 23.31 5.55 33.65
C LYS A 735 23.32 4.07 34.03
N SER A 736 22.79 3.71 35.20
CA SER A 736 22.71 2.31 35.63
C SER A 736 21.74 1.51 34.74
N ALA A 737 20.60 2.10 34.41
CA ALA A 737 19.59 1.51 33.53
C ALA A 737 20.02 1.46 32.05
N LEU A 738 20.81 2.42 31.59
CA LEU A 738 21.39 2.43 30.24
C LEU A 738 22.32 1.22 30.01
N LEU A 739 23.18 0.89 30.98
CA LEU A 739 24.07 -0.27 30.89
C LEU A 739 23.31 -1.61 30.82
N GLU A 740 22.15 -1.74 31.47
CA GLU A 740 21.30 -2.93 31.31
C GLU A 740 20.60 -2.93 29.94
N LEU A 741 20.12 -1.77 29.46
CA LEU A 741 19.50 -1.63 28.14
C LEU A 741 20.48 -1.93 26.98
N GLU A 742 21.73 -1.44 27.07
CA GLU A 742 22.80 -1.77 26.13
C GLU A 742 23.03 -3.28 26.07
N ALA A 743 23.19 -3.93 27.23
CA ALA A 743 23.36 -5.38 27.32
C ALA A 743 22.14 -6.16 26.80
N CYS A 744 20.93 -5.62 26.93
CA CYS A 744 19.71 -6.20 26.35
C CYS A 744 19.66 -6.05 24.82
N PHE A 745 20.14 -4.93 24.26
CA PHE A 745 20.19 -4.71 22.82
C PHE A 745 21.30 -5.53 22.15
N GLU A 746 22.45 -5.70 22.82
CA GLU A 746 23.61 -6.45 22.34
C GLU A 746 23.26 -7.90 21.98
N VAL A 747 22.27 -8.51 22.67
CA VAL A 747 21.70 -9.84 22.32
C VAL A 747 21.19 -9.88 20.88
N PHE A 748 20.59 -8.80 20.39
CA PHE A 748 20.06 -8.69 19.04
C PHE A 748 21.13 -8.28 18.02
N ALA A 749 22.02 -7.36 18.40
CA ALA A 749 23.12 -6.92 17.53
C ALA A 749 24.12 -8.05 17.22
N GLN A 750 24.40 -8.92 18.20
CA GLN A 750 25.17 -10.14 18.00
C GLN A 750 24.34 -11.33 17.47
N ASN A 751 23.06 -11.10 17.14
CA ASN A 751 22.12 -12.06 16.56
C ASN A 751 21.91 -13.36 17.39
N GLN A 752 21.83 -13.22 18.73
CA GLN A 752 21.73 -14.28 19.73
C GLN A 752 20.36 -14.38 20.43
N GLN A 753 19.36 -13.60 19.99
CA GLN A 753 17.98 -13.71 20.46
C GLN A 753 17.36 -15.09 20.14
N GLN A 754 16.26 -15.46 20.81
CA GLN A 754 15.70 -16.82 20.76
C GLN A 754 15.42 -17.35 19.34
N TYR A 755 15.05 -16.46 18.40
CA TYR A 755 15.03 -16.72 16.97
C TYR A 755 15.91 -15.67 16.27
N PRO A 756 17.18 -16.01 15.94
CA PRO A 756 18.06 -15.13 15.20
C PRO A 756 17.43 -14.65 13.88
N LEU A 757 17.80 -13.46 13.44
CA LEU A 757 17.51 -13.02 12.08
C LEU A 757 18.38 -13.80 11.09
N ILE A 758 17.81 -14.09 9.94
CA ILE A 758 18.53 -14.57 8.76
C ILE A 758 18.35 -13.56 7.64
N TYR A 759 19.32 -13.50 6.74
CA TYR A 759 19.17 -12.81 5.47
C TYR A 759 18.66 -13.81 4.43
N ASP A 760 17.37 -13.73 4.12
CA ASP A 760 16.78 -14.49 3.03
C ASP A 760 17.35 -14.01 1.68
N THR A 761 17.93 -14.93 0.93
CA THR A 761 18.56 -14.69 -0.36
C THR A 761 17.62 -14.90 -1.55
N ASP A 762 16.41 -15.44 -1.35
CA ASP A 762 15.38 -15.63 -2.39
C ASP A 762 14.59 -14.33 -2.65
N TRP A 763 14.07 -13.67 -1.61
CA TRP A 763 13.34 -12.40 -1.72
C TRP A 763 14.19 -11.18 -1.31
N LYS A 764 15.39 -11.38 -0.74
CA LYS A 764 16.36 -10.35 -0.32
C LYS A 764 15.84 -9.51 0.85
N GLY A 765 16.03 -10.02 2.07
CA GLY A 765 15.66 -9.29 3.28
C GLY A 765 16.02 -9.95 4.60
N LEU A 766 15.84 -9.22 5.70
CA LEU A 766 16.04 -9.70 7.05
C LEU A 766 14.73 -10.26 7.61
N VAL A 767 14.70 -11.55 7.93
CA VAL A 767 13.52 -12.23 8.47
C VAL A 767 13.87 -13.04 9.71
N SER A 768 12.94 -13.15 10.65
CA SER A 768 13.05 -14.04 11.82
C SER A 768 13.21 -15.49 11.38
N SER A 769 14.13 -16.23 12.00
CA SER A 769 14.29 -17.68 11.77
C SER A 769 13.12 -18.53 12.32
N ALA A 770 12.16 -17.93 13.02
CA ALA A 770 11.09 -18.62 13.74
C ALA A 770 10.35 -19.68 12.88
N SER A 771 9.77 -19.33 11.73
CA SER A 771 9.07 -20.31 10.87
C SER A 771 9.99 -21.41 10.32
N TYR A 772 11.29 -21.14 10.16
CA TYR A 772 12.28 -22.12 9.72
C TYR A 772 12.63 -23.15 10.82
N VAL A 773 12.24 -22.89 12.07
CA VAL A 773 12.40 -23.78 13.23
C VAL A 773 11.06 -24.44 13.61
N THR A 774 9.95 -23.70 13.58
CA THR A 774 8.62 -24.20 14.01
C THR A 774 7.81 -24.85 12.90
N GLY A 775 8.00 -24.45 11.64
CA GLY A 775 7.11 -24.80 10.52
C GLY A 775 5.76 -24.05 10.52
N ASP A 776 5.55 -23.10 11.44
CA ASP A 776 4.35 -22.27 11.53
C ASP A 776 4.58 -20.94 10.82
N SER A 777 3.69 -20.52 9.91
CA SER A 777 3.78 -19.26 9.17
C SER A 777 3.27 -18.04 9.93
N GLY A 778 2.57 -18.22 11.07
CA GLY A 778 2.04 -17.14 11.91
C GLY A 778 2.84 -16.84 13.17
N VAL A 779 3.93 -17.58 13.40
CA VAL A 779 4.87 -17.29 14.49
C VAL A 779 5.55 -15.94 14.27
N ASP A 780 5.78 -15.19 15.35
CA ASP A 780 6.29 -13.81 15.30
C ASP A 780 5.53 -12.94 14.29
N PHE A 781 4.18 -13.03 14.33
CA PHE A 781 3.24 -12.29 13.48
C PHE A 781 3.42 -12.49 11.96
N GLY A 782 4.11 -13.56 11.55
CA GLY A 782 4.45 -13.79 10.14
C GLY A 782 5.66 -12.99 9.66
N ASN A 783 6.52 -12.51 10.57
CA ASN A 783 7.78 -11.83 10.22
C ASN A 783 8.68 -12.71 9.31
N SER A 784 8.69 -14.04 9.50
CA SER A 784 9.36 -14.97 8.59
C SER A 784 8.82 -14.98 7.15
N TYR A 785 7.68 -14.31 6.90
CA TYR A 785 6.96 -14.17 5.63
C TYR A 785 6.83 -12.68 5.20
N TYR A 786 7.62 -11.78 5.79
CA TYR A 786 7.61 -10.32 5.54
C TYR A 786 6.36 -9.55 6.01
N ASN A 787 5.58 -10.08 6.95
CA ASN A 787 4.63 -9.24 7.69
C ASN A 787 5.35 -8.28 8.63
N ASP A 788 4.80 -7.07 8.79
CA ASP A 788 4.97 -6.23 9.98
C ASP A 788 6.41 -5.77 10.29
N HIS A 789 7.33 -5.85 9.31
CA HIS A 789 8.74 -5.45 9.49
C HIS A 789 8.90 -3.99 9.93
N HIS A 790 8.05 -3.09 9.44
CA HIS A 790 7.99 -1.69 9.87
C HIS A 790 7.60 -1.57 11.34
N PHE A 791 6.50 -2.21 11.76
CA PHE A 791 6.07 -2.25 13.17
C PHE A 791 7.18 -2.83 14.07
N HIS A 792 7.74 -3.97 13.69
CA HIS A 792 8.74 -4.71 14.46
C HIS A 792 10.03 -3.89 14.59
N TYR A 793 10.63 -3.50 13.47
CA TYR A 793 11.97 -2.93 13.43
C TYR A 793 11.99 -1.43 13.79
N GLY A 794 10.87 -0.71 13.64
CA GLY A 794 10.73 0.69 14.07
C GLY A 794 11.03 0.89 15.56
N TYR A 795 10.65 -0.08 16.40
CA TYR A 795 11.02 -0.09 17.81
C TYR A 795 12.52 -0.26 18.08
N PHE A 796 13.22 -1.09 17.30
CA PHE A 796 14.68 -1.26 17.43
C PHE A 796 15.43 -0.01 16.96
N LEU A 797 15.00 0.60 15.84
CA LEU A 797 15.55 1.87 15.35
C LEU A 797 15.43 2.97 16.42
N HIS A 798 14.26 3.11 17.05
CA HIS A 798 14.08 4.08 18.14
C HIS A 798 14.92 3.76 19.38
N ALA A 799 14.96 2.50 19.83
CA ALA A 799 15.77 2.11 20.99
C ALA A 799 17.27 2.39 20.75
N ALA A 800 17.79 2.02 19.58
CA ALA A 800 19.16 2.32 19.17
C ALA A 800 19.43 3.82 19.04
N ALA A 801 18.47 4.61 18.55
CA ALA A 801 18.60 6.06 18.45
C ALA A 801 18.75 6.74 19.83
N VAL A 802 18.03 6.25 20.84
CA VAL A 802 18.18 6.72 22.24
C VAL A 802 19.50 6.25 22.84
N ILE A 803 19.87 4.97 22.69
CA ILE A 803 21.15 4.45 23.22
C ILE A 803 22.32 5.25 22.63
N GLY A 804 22.39 5.39 21.31
CA GLY A 804 23.46 6.14 20.63
C GLY A 804 23.45 7.65 20.86
N TYR A 805 22.35 8.23 21.35
CA TYR A 805 22.29 9.62 21.80
C TYR A 805 22.89 9.78 23.21
N LEU A 806 22.69 8.81 24.10
CA LEU A 806 23.16 8.83 25.49
C LEU A 806 24.60 8.29 25.65
N ASP A 807 24.96 7.24 24.91
CA ASP A 807 26.35 6.87 24.64
C ASP A 807 26.65 6.82 23.13
N PRO A 808 27.26 7.89 22.58
CA PRO A 808 27.76 7.88 21.22
C PRO A 808 28.88 6.86 20.94
N THR A 809 29.50 6.23 21.95
CA THR A 809 30.56 5.22 21.70
C THR A 809 29.98 3.87 21.27
N TRP A 810 28.83 3.46 21.82
CA TRP A 810 28.05 2.28 21.45
C TRP A 810 27.77 2.15 19.94
N LEU A 811 27.57 3.29 19.26
CA LEU A 811 27.35 3.38 17.81
C LEU A 811 28.47 2.71 16.99
N THR A 812 29.70 2.69 17.49
CA THR A 812 30.89 2.17 16.79
C THR A 812 30.74 0.71 16.38
N ASN A 813 30.07 -0.10 17.22
CA ASN A 813 29.90 -1.54 17.00
C ASN A 813 28.54 -1.86 16.38
N ASN A 814 27.52 -1.06 16.71
CA ASN A 814 26.11 -1.41 16.48
C ASN A 814 25.46 -0.77 15.24
N LYS A 815 26.10 0.25 14.65
CA LYS A 815 25.50 1.05 13.55
C LYS A 815 25.08 0.20 12.34
N ASP A 816 25.88 -0.78 11.94
CA ASP A 816 25.62 -1.55 10.72
C ASP A 816 24.45 -2.55 10.87
N TYR A 817 24.22 -3.07 12.09
CA TYR A 817 23.05 -3.90 12.39
C TYR A 817 21.75 -3.09 12.27
N VAL A 818 21.69 -1.92 12.92
CA VAL A 818 20.50 -1.06 12.89
C VAL A 818 20.27 -0.46 11.50
N ASN A 819 21.34 -0.14 10.77
CA ASN A 819 21.24 0.24 9.35
C ASN A 819 20.70 -0.89 8.47
N ALA A 820 21.01 -2.16 8.75
CA ALA A 820 20.45 -3.28 8.00
C ALA A 820 18.93 -3.45 8.25
N LEU A 821 18.47 -3.27 9.50
CA LEU A 821 17.04 -3.20 9.82
C LEU A 821 16.32 -2.05 9.09
N ALA A 822 16.95 -0.86 9.04
CA ALA A 822 16.40 0.31 8.36
C ALA A 822 16.31 0.11 6.83
N ARG A 823 17.33 -0.53 6.23
CA ARG A 823 17.37 -0.87 4.79
C ARG A 823 16.32 -1.89 4.41
N ASP A 824 16.07 -2.89 5.25
CA ASP A 824 15.07 -3.92 4.94
C ASP A 824 13.66 -3.35 4.72
N VAL A 825 13.26 -2.37 5.53
CA VAL A 825 11.94 -1.74 5.46
C VAL A 825 11.90 -0.57 4.47
N SER A 826 12.96 0.24 4.44
CA SER A 826 12.95 1.58 3.85
C SER A 826 14.22 1.96 3.07
N ASN A 827 14.95 0.97 2.51
CA ASN A 827 15.97 1.27 1.51
C ASN A 827 15.37 2.16 0.40
N PRO A 828 15.93 3.35 0.14
CA PRO A 828 15.30 4.33 -0.74
C PRO A 828 15.78 4.24 -2.20
N SER A 829 16.72 3.35 -2.51
CA SER A 829 17.46 3.40 -3.77
C SER A 829 17.79 2.01 -4.30
N SER A 830 17.54 1.82 -5.60
CA SER A 830 17.92 0.61 -6.35
C SER A 830 19.44 0.45 -6.54
N LEU A 831 20.26 1.37 -6.02
CA LEU A 831 21.70 1.18 -5.88
C LEU A 831 22.02 0.10 -4.84
N ASP A 832 21.23 -0.05 -3.78
CA ASP A 832 21.39 -1.13 -2.81
C ASP A 832 20.94 -2.46 -3.44
N GLN A 833 21.90 -3.38 -3.64
CA GLN A 833 21.63 -4.69 -4.25
C GLN A 833 21.14 -5.75 -3.24
N TYR A 834 20.98 -5.37 -1.96
CA TYR A 834 20.64 -6.30 -0.89
C TYR A 834 19.21 -6.19 -0.36
N PHE A 835 18.50 -5.08 -0.64
CA PHE A 835 17.15 -4.83 -0.12
C PHE A 835 16.25 -4.12 -1.16
N PRO A 836 14.94 -4.44 -1.23
CA PRO A 836 14.00 -3.81 -2.16
C PRO A 836 13.75 -2.33 -1.83
N VAL A 837 13.05 -1.61 -2.71
CA VAL A 837 12.95 -0.14 -2.62
C VAL A 837 11.66 0.24 -1.89
N PHE A 838 11.80 0.68 -0.64
CA PHE A 838 10.72 0.93 0.30
C PHE A 838 9.79 -0.28 0.47
N ARG A 839 10.30 -1.44 0.93
CA ARG A 839 9.53 -2.69 1.10
C ARG A 839 8.08 -2.46 1.56
N SER A 840 7.93 -1.86 2.75
CA SER A 840 6.62 -1.63 3.38
C SER A 840 5.96 -0.33 2.92
N PHE A 841 6.70 0.78 2.86
CA PHE A 841 6.11 2.10 2.59
C PHE A 841 5.68 2.26 1.13
N ASP A 842 4.41 2.63 0.91
CA ASP A 842 3.83 2.84 -0.40
C ASP A 842 3.61 4.34 -0.63
N TRP A 843 4.46 4.93 -1.46
CA TRP A 843 4.41 6.36 -1.79
C TRP A 843 3.24 6.77 -2.70
N TYR A 844 2.42 5.83 -3.19
CA TYR A 844 1.16 6.12 -3.89
C TYR A 844 -0.05 6.07 -2.95
N HIS A 845 -0.01 5.22 -1.91
CA HIS A 845 -1.02 5.19 -0.85
C HIS A 845 -0.74 6.19 0.28
N GLY A 846 0.52 6.61 0.45
CA GLY A 846 0.97 7.56 1.46
C GLY A 846 1.18 6.94 2.85
N HIS A 847 1.15 5.61 2.95
CA HIS A 847 1.34 4.83 4.18
C HIS A 847 1.99 3.48 3.86
N SER A 848 2.34 2.69 4.88
CA SER A 848 2.85 1.33 4.69
C SER A 848 1.76 0.29 4.43
N TRP A 849 2.18 -0.85 3.90
CA TRP A 849 1.41 -2.10 3.89
C TRP A 849 2.09 -3.16 4.77
N ALA A 850 1.34 -3.68 5.74
CA ALA A 850 1.83 -4.63 6.73
C ALA A 850 1.94 -6.05 6.17
N LYS A 851 0.91 -6.56 5.49
CA LYS A 851 0.88 -7.92 4.93
C LYS A 851 2.01 -8.18 3.93
N GLY A 852 2.84 -9.17 4.23
CA GLY A 852 3.90 -9.70 3.37
C GLY A 852 3.40 -10.74 2.37
N LEU A 853 4.07 -11.90 2.33
CA LEU A 853 3.94 -12.93 1.30
C LEU A 853 2.74 -13.89 1.51
N PHE A 854 1.56 -13.32 1.72
CA PHE A 854 0.30 -14.04 1.84
C PHE A 854 -0.65 -13.68 0.69
N GLU A 855 -1.16 -14.69 -0.02
CA GLU A 855 -2.26 -14.50 -0.99
C GLU A 855 -3.54 -14.13 -0.22
N SER A 856 -4.22 -13.08 -0.67
CA SER A 856 -5.36 -12.49 0.05
C SER A 856 -6.35 -11.89 -0.95
N GLY A 857 -7.63 -12.23 -0.83
CA GLY A 857 -8.66 -11.73 -1.75
C GLY A 857 -8.97 -10.25 -1.52
N ASP A 858 -8.80 -9.77 -0.28
CA ASP A 858 -8.94 -8.35 0.04
C ASP A 858 -7.66 -7.51 -0.19
N GLY A 859 -6.57 -8.15 -0.65
CA GLY A 859 -5.31 -7.48 -0.98
C GLY A 859 -4.37 -7.28 0.21
N LYS A 860 -3.53 -6.24 0.16
CA LYS A 860 -2.71 -5.79 1.28
C LYS A 860 -3.57 -5.16 2.38
N ASP A 861 -3.01 -5.07 3.59
CA ASP A 861 -3.65 -4.41 4.73
C ASP A 861 -2.65 -3.77 5.69
N GLU A 862 -3.18 -2.88 6.54
CA GLU A 862 -2.48 -2.07 7.54
C GLU A 862 -3.45 -1.86 8.73
N GLU A 863 -3.07 -2.30 9.93
CA GLU A 863 -3.86 -2.18 11.17
C GLU A 863 -3.33 -1.05 12.07
N SER A 864 -2.09 -1.16 12.55
CA SER A 864 -1.53 -0.21 13.49
C SER A 864 -0.84 0.97 12.79
N SER A 865 -1.67 1.88 12.27
CA SER A 865 -1.22 3.15 11.69
C SER A 865 -0.35 4.03 12.62
N SER A 866 -0.39 3.79 13.94
CA SER A 866 0.53 4.40 14.90
C SER A 866 1.87 3.67 15.05
N GLU A 867 1.96 2.38 14.71
CA GLU A 867 3.24 1.65 14.59
C GLU A 867 3.94 1.92 13.23
N ASP A 868 3.19 2.22 12.16
CA ASP A 868 3.76 2.78 10.91
C ASP A 868 4.39 4.17 11.14
N ALA A 869 3.65 5.06 11.81
CA ALA A 869 4.20 6.36 12.24
C ALA A 869 5.36 6.23 13.24
N MET A 870 5.38 5.18 14.07
CA MET A 870 6.53 4.84 14.92
C MET A 870 7.75 4.43 14.10
N PHE A 871 7.58 3.69 12.99
CA PHE A 871 8.69 3.37 12.10
C PHE A 871 9.30 4.63 11.49
N ALA A 872 8.49 5.52 10.91
CA ALA A 872 8.98 6.78 10.32
C ALA A 872 9.68 7.68 11.34
N TYR A 873 9.18 7.73 12.58
CA TYR A 873 9.84 8.42 13.70
C TYR A 873 11.15 7.73 14.13
N GLY A 874 11.17 6.40 14.28
CA GLY A 874 12.38 5.64 14.59
C GLY A 874 13.48 5.84 13.55
N LEU A 875 13.11 5.86 12.26
CA LEU A 875 14.00 6.14 11.14
C LEU A 875 14.54 7.58 11.18
N LYS A 876 13.68 8.57 11.47
CA LYS A 876 14.12 9.96 11.68
C LYS A 876 15.18 10.03 12.79
N MET A 877 14.84 9.51 13.97
CA MET A 877 15.69 9.64 15.16
C MET A 877 16.99 8.87 15.02
N TRP A 878 16.96 7.69 14.39
CA TRP A 878 18.19 6.94 14.08
C TRP A 878 19.10 7.73 13.14
N GLY A 879 18.56 8.23 12.01
CA GLY A 879 19.28 9.07 11.05
C GLY A 879 19.95 10.27 11.71
N LYS A 880 19.20 10.98 12.57
CA LYS A 880 19.69 12.09 13.39
C LYS A 880 20.86 11.68 14.30
N THR A 881 20.69 10.60 15.08
CA THR A 881 21.72 10.09 16.01
C THR A 881 23.00 9.67 15.29
N ILE A 882 22.90 9.10 14.07
CA ILE A 882 24.09 8.67 13.29
C ILE A 882 24.69 9.73 12.36
N GLY A 883 24.10 10.93 12.30
CA GLY A 883 24.51 12.02 11.41
C GLY A 883 24.14 11.84 9.93
N ASP A 884 23.19 10.96 9.60
CA ASP A 884 22.66 10.80 8.23
C ASP A 884 21.47 11.77 8.01
N ALA A 885 21.80 12.95 7.49
CA ALA A 885 20.83 13.98 7.17
C ALA A 885 19.81 13.55 6.09
N SER A 886 20.17 12.61 5.20
CA SER A 886 19.27 12.05 4.19
C SER A 886 18.20 11.15 4.84
N MET A 887 18.63 10.28 5.77
CA MET A 887 17.72 9.44 6.56
C MET A 887 16.85 10.28 7.51
N GLU A 888 17.41 11.30 8.17
CA GLU A 888 16.60 12.23 8.98
C GLU A 888 15.57 12.97 8.12
N ALA A 889 15.96 13.50 6.95
CA ALA A 889 15.04 14.18 6.03
C ALA A 889 13.95 13.22 5.50
N ARG A 890 14.28 11.96 5.23
CA ARG A 890 13.33 10.90 4.85
C ARG A 890 12.31 10.64 5.95
N GLY A 891 12.76 10.45 7.19
CA GLY A 891 11.87 10.22 8.32
C GLY A 891 10.94 11.41 8.59
N ASN A 892 11.43 12.65 8.43
CA ASN A 892 10.57 13.84 8.49
C ASN A 892 9.52 13.85 7.36
N LEU A 893 9.90 13.57 6.10
CA LEU A 893 8.96 13.55 4.97
C LEU A 893 7.91 12.45 5.13
N MET A 894 8.33 11.22 5.48
CA MET A 894 7.43 10.10 5.73
C MET A 894 6.42 10.44 6.84
N LEU A 895 6.83 11.10 7.92
CA LEU A 895 5.93 11.55 8.99
C LEU A 895 4.89 12.59 8.52
N SER A 896 5.26 13.53 7.64
CA SER A 896 4.30 14.50 7.07
C SER A 896 3.29 13.81 6.13
N VAL A 897 3.76 12.96 5.22
CA VAL A 897 2.90 12.23 4.28
C VAL A 897 1.97 11.28 5.04
N LEU A 898 2.46 10.59 6.07
CA LEU A 898 1.65 9.77 6.98
C LEU A 898 0.60 10.59 7.73
N ALA A 899 0.95 11.76 8.27
CA ALA A 899 -0.04 12.59 8.96
C ALA A 899 -1.21 12.95 8.03
N ARG A 900 -0.92 13.26 6.77
CA ARG A 900 -1.90 13.57 5.72
C ARG A 900 -2.72 12.35 5.30
N SER A 901 -2.09 11.22 4.98
CA SER A 901 -2.77 10.00 4.51
C SER A 901 -3.58 9.34 5.63
N LEU A 902 -3.06 9.28 6.86
CA LEU A 902 -3.76 8.70 8.00
C LEU A 902 -4.98 9.54 8.39
N GLN A 903 -4.90 10.88 8.37
CA GLN A 903 -6.09 11.74 8.57
C GLN A 903 -7.07 11.66 7.39
N SER A 904 -6.59 11.35 6.18
CA SER A 904 -7.43 11.15 5.01
C SER A 904 -8.23 9.84 5.06
N TYR A 905 -7.62 8.74 5.52
CA TYR A 905 -8.17 7.39 5.34
C TYR A 905 -8.40 6.58 6.63
N PHE A 906 -7.59 6.77 7.67
CA PHE A 906 -7.64 5.95 8.90
C PHE A 906 -8.30 6.64 10.09
N LEU A 907 -8.03 7.94 10.29
CA LEU A 907 -8.40 8.73 11.48
C LEU A 907 -9.50 9.73 11.11
N MET A 908 -10.75 9.25 11.12
CA MET A 908 -11.92 9.94 10.57
C MET A 908 -12.50 10.96 11.55
N THR A 909 -12.33 12.26 11.27
CA THR A 909 -13.19 13.32 11.83
C THR A 909 -14.58 13.28 11.19
N SER A 910 -15.57 13.92 11.83
CA SER A 910 -16.98 13.93 11.39
C SER A 910 -17.23 14.61 10.04
N ASP A 911 -16.21 15.24 9.46
CA ASP A 911 -16.19 15.92 8.17
C ASP A 911 -15.16 15.31 7.19
N ASN A 912 -14.71 14.07 7.44
CA ASN A 912 -13.98 13.30 6.44
C ASN A 912 -14.86 13.09 5.19
N THR A 913 -14.25 13.13 4.00
CA THR A 913 -14.92 13.04 2.70
C THR A 913 -14.42 11.89 1.82
N ASN A 914 -13.52 11.05 2.35
CA ASN A 914 -12.87 9.96 1.62
C ASN A 914 -13.43 8.58 2.02
N GLN A 915 -13.91 8.45 3.25
CA GLN A 915 -14.58 7.26 3.76
C GLN A 915 -16.12 7.41 3.66
N PRO A 916 -16.89 6.31 3.56
CA PRO A 916 -18.35 6.38 3.46
C PRO A 916 -19.00 7.06 4.68
N GLU A 917 -20.07 7.82 4.47
CA GLU A 917 -20.82 8.53 5.53
C GLU A 917 -21.31 7.55 6.61
N GLU A 918 -21.76 6.36 6.20
CA GLU A 918 -22.24 5.28 7.05
C GLU A 918 -21.12 4.60 7.88
N PHE A 919 -19.84 4.90 7.61
CA PHE A 919 -18.68 4.31 8.29
C PHE A 919 -17.90 5.33 9.15
N ILE A 920 -17.92 6.62 8.80
CA ILE A 920 -17.18 7.70 9.51
C ILE A 920 -17.45 7.76 11.02
N GLY A 921 -18.65 7.37 11.46
CA GLY A 921 -19.00 7.29 12.89
C GLY A 921 -18.08 6.40 13.73
N ASN A 922 -17.37 5.44 13.11
CA ASN A 922 -16.42 4.56 13.79
C ASN A 922 -15.16 5.28 14.30
N LYS A 923 -14.84 6.47 13.79
CA LYS A 923 -13.63 7.29 14.05
C LYS A 923 -12.30 6.69 13.61
N VAL A 924 -12.11 5.39 13.73
CA VAL A 924 -10.99 4.67 13.12
C VAL A 924 -11.49 3.62 12.15
N THR A 925 -10.64 3.22 11.20
CA THR A 925 -10.93 2.09 10.30
C THR A 925 -11.01 0.76 11.02
N GLY A 926 -10.25 0.57 12.11
CA GLY A 926 -9.74 -0.77 12.40
C GLY A 926 -8.76 -1.16 11.31
N ILE A 927 -8.84 -2.39 10.83
CA ILE A 927 -7.95 -2.89 9.76
C ILE A 927 -8.40 -2.31 8.41
N LEU A 928 -7.51 -1.58 7.73
CA LEU A 928 -7.72 -1.12 6.36
C LEU A 928 -7.02 -2.08 5.39
N PHE A 929 -7.78 -2.65 4.46
CA PHE A 929 -7.28 -3.46 3.35
C PHE A 929 -7.27 -2.64 2.06
N GLU A 930 -6.67 -3.15 0.97
CA GLU A 930 -6.89 -2.60 -0.38
C GLU A 930 -8.35 -2.74 -0.85
N ASN A 931 -9.13 -3.69 -0.31
CA ASN A 931 -10.52 -3.97 -0.73
C ASN A 931 -11.62 -3.59 0.27
N LYS A 932 -11.30 -3.38 1.55
CA LYS A 932 -12.30 -3.17 2.63
C LYS A 932 -11.74 -2.39 3.82
N ALA A 933 -12.62 -1.82 4.64
CA ALA A 933 -12.28 -1.39 5.99
C ALA A 933 -13.18 -2.14 6.99
N ASP A 934 -12.58 -2.69 8.05
CA ASP A 934 -13.27 -3.54 9.03
C ASP A 934 -12.94 -3.10 10.47
N HIS A 935 -13.96 -2.65 11.22
CA HIS A 935 -13.82 -2.01 12.54
C HIS A 935 -13.62 -3.04 13.66
N VAL A 936 -12.51 -3.74 13.55
CA VAL A 936 -12.09 -4.89 14.37
C VAL A 936 -10.58 -4.84 14.58
N THR A 937 -10.03 -5.74 15.40
CA THR A 937 -8.60 -6.06 15.42
C THR A 937 -8.40 -7.56 15.23
N TYR A 938 -7.23 -7.98 14.74
CA TYR A 938 -6.89 -9.40 14.61
C TYR A 938 -7.04 -10.19 15.93
N PHE A 939 -6.96 -9.51 17.07
CA PHE A 939 -6.96 -10.06 18.42
C PHE A 939 -8.19 -9.69 19.28
N GLY A 940 -9.26 -9.12 18.69
CA GLY A 940 -10.57 -8.95 19.35
C GLY A 940 -11.43 -7.77 18.87
N THR A 941 -12.66 -7.70 19.40
CA THR A 941 -13.69 -6.70 19.06
C THR A 941 -14.02 -5.71 20.18
N ASP A 942 -13.23 -5.69 21.27
CA ASP A 942 -13.43 -4.70 22.32
C ASP A 942 -13.01 -3.31 21.80
N LEU A 943 -13.87 -2.31 21.95
CA LEU A 943 -13.63 -0.96 21.41
C LEU A 943 -12.38 -0.28 22.01
N SER A 944 -11.92 -0.71 23.20
CA SER A 944 -10.63 -0.27 23.75
C SER A 944 -9.41 -0.89 23.06
N TYR A 945 -9.59 -1.94 22.27
CA TYR A 945 -8.57 -2.52 21.38
C TYR A 945 -8.62 -1.83 20.01
N VAL A 946 -9.81 -1.75 19.40
CA VAL A 946 -10.01 -1.21 18.03
C VAL A 946 -9.59 0.26 17.92
N GLN A 947 -9.89 1.11 18.90
CA GLN A 947 -9.36 2.48 18.91
C GLN A 947 -7.89 2.53 19.40
N GLY A 948 -7.53 1.65 20.35
CA GLY A 948 -6.22 1.63 21.00
C GLY A 948 -5.06 1.24 20.08
N ILE A 949 -5.30 0.39 19.07
CA ILE A 949 -4.28 -0.05 18.12
C ILE A 949 -3.80 1.09 17.19
N HIS A 950 -4.60 2.16 17.03
CA HIS A 950 -4.21 3.40 16.34
C HIS A 950 -3.66 4.49 17.29
N MET A 951 -3.44 4.17 18.58
CA MET A 951 -2.78 5.03 19.56
C MET A 951 -1.36 4.57 19.88
N ILE A 952 -1.11 3.27 19.87
CA ILE A 952 0.12 2.65 20.35
C ILE A 952 1.25 2.73 19.31
N PRO A 953 2.47 3.17 19.66
CA PRO A 953 2.89 3.75 20.93
C PRO A 953 2.61 5.26 20.99
N ILE A 954 2.08 5.76 22.13
CA ILE A 954 1.96 7.20 22.35
C ILE A 954 3.34 7.79 22.66
N MET A 955 3.90 8.47 21.66
CA MET A 955 5.26 9.01 21.60
C MET A 955 5.21 10.49 21.18
N PRO A 956 6.35 11.21 21.05
CA PRO A 956 6.34 12.61 20.60
C PRO A 956 5.65 12.83 19.24
N PHE A 957 5.78 11.90 18.29
CA PHE A 957 5.17 12.03 16.95
C PHE A 957 3.63 11.98 16.96
N SER A 958 2.99 11.39 17.98
CA SER A 958 1.56 11.08 17.95
C SER A 958 0.67 12.34 17.88
N THR A 959 1.19 13.51 18.24
CA THR A 959 0.50 14.82 18.10
C THR A 959 0.53 15.39 16.68
N LEU A 960 1.30 14.78 15.77
CA LEU A 960 1.28 15.11 14.33
C LEU A 960 0.17 14.33 13.61
N THR A 961 0.08 13.02 13.87
CA THR A 961 -0.89 12.13 13.21
C THR A 961 -2.29 12.23 13.82
N ARG A 962 -2.39 12.22 15.16
CA ARG A 962 -3.66 12.33 15.89
C ARG A 962 -3.88 13.78 16.32
N THR A 963 -4.71 14.51 15.57
CA THR A 963 -4.98 15.93 15.82
C THR A 963 -5.86 16.13 17.06
N GLU A 964 -5.80 17.33 17.66
CA GLU A 964 -6.63 17.70 18.81
C GLU A 964 -8.13 17.49 18.53
N LYS A 965 -8.61 17.97 17.38
CA LYS A 965 -9.97 17.75 16.88
C LYS A 965 -10.33 16.26 16.83
N PHE A 966 -9.49 15.44 16.20
CA PHE A 966 -9.72 14.01 16.07
C PHE A 966 -9.82 13.32 17.43
N VAL A 967 -8.89 13.59 18.34
CA VAL A 967 -8.88 12.98 19.68
C VAL A 967 -10.06 13.46 20.53
N THR A 968 -10.49 14.72 20.41
CA THR A 968 -11.71 15.21 21.08
C THR A 968 -12.96 14.50 20.58
N GLU A 969 -13.09 14.29 19.26
CA GLU A 969 -14.23 13.56 18.68
C GLU A 969 -14.23 12.08 19.08
N GLU A 970 -13.08 11.41 18.98
CA GLU A 970 -12.91 10.00 19.37
C GLU A 970 -13.18 9.78 20.87
N TRP A 971 -12.60 10.62 21.73
CA TRP A 971 -12.82 10.57 23.17
C TRP A 971 -14.29 10.77 23.54
N SER A 972 -14.96 11.75 22.91
CA SER A 972 -16.39 12.01 23.10
C SER A 972 -17.27 10.86 22.61
N THR A 973 -16.84 10.13 21.57
CA THR A 973 -17.59 9.01 20.99
C THR A 973 -17.46 7.74 21.86
N TYR A 974 -16.25 7.45 22.36
CA TYR A 974 -15.94 6.15 22.97
C TYR A 974 -15.68 6.18 24.47
N PHE A 975 -15.00 7.20 25.00
CA PHE A 975 -14.26 7.08 26.26
C PHE A 975 -14.67 8.04 27.38
N ALA A 976 -15.44 9.09 27.06
CA ALA A 976 -16.07 9.99 28.03
C ALA A 976 -17.04 9.25 28.99
N ASP A 977 -17.36 9.88 30.12
CA ASP A 977 -18.30 9.33 31.10
C ASP A 977 -19.68 9.07 30.47
N GLY A 978 -20.16 7.82 30.52
CA GLY A 978 -21.40 7.38 29.87
C GLY A 978 -21.29 7.08 28.36
N ALA A 979 -20.11 7.17 27.75
CA ALA A 979 -19.88 6.75 26.37
C ALA A 979 -19.81 5.22 26.22
N VAL A 980 -19.92 4.72 24.99
CA VAL A 980 -20.07 3.28 24.65
C VAL A 980 -18.99 2.37 25.24
N ARG A 981 -17.78 2.90 25.50
CA ARG A 981 -16.71 2.19 26.21
C ARG A 981 -15.94 3.12 27.17
N GLN A 982 -16.68 3.84 28.02
CA GLN A 982 -16.15 4.79 29.00
C GLN A 982 -14.86 4.32 29.71
N ALA A 983 -13.88 5.22 29.85
CA ALA A 983 -12.53 4.87 30.28
C ALA A 983 -12.43 4.35 31.72
N SER A 984 -13.46 4.57 32.56
CA SER A 984 -13.59 3.97 33.89
C SER A 984 -13.58 2.44 33.86
N ASP A 985 -14.15 1.84 32.82
CA ASP A 985 -14.50 0.41 32.79
C ASP A 985 -13.42 -0.45 32.11
N ILE A 986 -12.51 0.20 31.39
CA ILE A 986 -11.36 -0.45 30.73
C ILE A 986 -10.42 -1.04 31.80
N THR A 987 -9.98 -2.28 31.59
CA THR A 987 -9.00 -2.97 32.45
C THR A 987 -7.75 -3.35 31.65
N GLY A 988 -6.66 -3.72 32.33
CA GLY A 988 -5.38 -4.04 31.68
C GLY A 988 -4.65 -2.82 31.08
N GLY A 989 -3.63 -3.10 30.27
CA GLY A 989 -2.71 -2.08 29.74
C GLY A 989 -3.36 -0.98 28.88
N TRP A 990 -4.40 -1.33 28.13
CA TRP A 990 -5.15 -0.41 27.27
C TRP A 990 -5.72 0.81 28.02
N LYS A 991 -6.07 0.66 29.30
CA LYS A 991 -6.54 1.78 30.15
C LYS A 991 -5.50 2.90 30.26
N GLY A 992 -4.22 2.53 30.35
CA GLY A 992 -3.10 3.48 30.42
C GLY A 992 -2.94 4.27 29.13
N MET A 993 -2.98 3.58 27.98
CA MET A 993 -2.87 4.17 26.65
C MET A 993 -3.99 5.19 26.40
N ILE A 994 -5.24 4.79 26.64
CA ILE A 994 -6.43 5.61 26.38
C ILE A 994 -6.49 6.83 27.31
N CYS A 995 -6.18 6.68 28.60
CA CYS A 995 -6.07 7.83 29.51
C CYS A 995 -4.94 8.81 29.14
N LEU A 996 -3.80 8.29 28.64
CA LEU A 996 -2.68 9.11 28.18
C LEU A 996 -3.03 9.86 26.88
N CYS A 997 -3.85 9.27 26.01
CA CYS A 997 -4.33 9.94 24.79
C CYS A 997 -5.15 11.19 25.14
N ARG A 998 -6.10 11.11 26.09
CA ARG A 998 -6.86 12.30 26.55
C ARG A 998 -5.97 13.39 27.13
N ASP A 999 -5.11 13.03 28.08
CA ASP A 999 -4.35 14.01 28.86
C ASP A 999 -3.32 14.80 28.03
N LYS A 1000 -2.97 14.31 26.83
CA LYS A 1000 -2.18 15.07 25.83
C LYS A 1000 -2.93 16.24 25.18
N PHE A 1001 -4.27 16.30 25.24
CA PHE A 1001 -5.07 17.30 24.52
C PHE A 1001 -6.04 18.08 25.42
N GLU A 1002 -6.72 17.47 26.39
CA GLU A 1002 -7.76 18.16 27.19
C GLU A 1002 -7.26 18.92 28.45
N ARG A 1003 -5.98 18.78 28.84
CA ARG A 1003 -5.51 19.13 30.19
C ARG A 1003 -4.47 20.25 30.33
N TYR A 1004 -4.17 20.99 29.25
CA TYR A 1004 -3.15 22.04 29.24
C TYR A 1004 -3.63 23.32 28.56
#